data_AF-A0A7X5FEX6-F1
#
_entry.id   AF-A0A7X5FEX6-F1
#
_cell.length_a   1.000
_cell.length_b   1.000
_cell.length_c   1.000
_cell.angle_alpha   90.00
_cell.angle_beta   90.00
_cell.angle_gamma   90.00
#
_symmetry.space_group_name_H-M   'P 1'
#
loop_
_entity.id
_entity.type
_entity.pdbx_description
1 polymer ?
#
loop_
_entity_poly.entity_id
_entity_poly.type
_entity_poly.pdbx_seq_one_letter_code
_entity_poly.pdbx_strand_id
1 'polypeptide(L)'
;MNKNSIPILWASASVSSNKTTFNTLSKEVVVDAPGPVIKQIISLCDGSKYLKEIVDLLAKDWDRESIEGLISVLIQKQVILDGKTLDKEFWTSITNPIRFPTNVSNERVAELVLQATQRHREESVKKTYRPSVSDLSELMSHRKSVRIFSGESIGFQTVVDLLWSAYGECLTKDGKSHRSIPSAGALYPLIIHVGLFVKTGELKSGVYRVVYGQDGSVGFNLVSTDILRFARAFLSPAGIQEGIHGVITISGSFSVSNQKYGNRSMLYVPIEAGHSAQNILLEATRQNVATLEIGGFVDELLAKSIELPEDYHPLTLVAFGKEKEQSYSKLEPSIEIDWAIPMVQGYNPGFAIASVRLSKERIWSHGRDPSPEMALKKAISETKEWTSCGCVPELTYSTFGELENAIDPREIIQFHQSQYRIKGFPFVSFDESVSYGWTKGYDLAGKEFYICADQVYFPYFPDTPCFCYSNSSGCAAHPDRQTAIETGTLELVERDAFINSYFCKLDRPYVDTDTLPDSIEKRIQDLESAGFKVWVIDHSLDLAPVVFVFAQNEDIHYSTCASCSSFDIEHAVSHALMEVEASVLHRLQHGKPDEIKPNEVIWPNDHGKLYGQKQFFQRADFLVESSKRISFREIGGFSALTWSELLDRFENKGWKHLVVPLKLSDDYGGNGDSNIVRVIVPGTVQMTFGYRQEPAGMKRLYDISERFGNGRRLSYGQLTKFPHPFE
;
A
#
# COMPACT_ATOMS: atom_id res chain seq x y z
N MET A 1 -34.73 16.74 20.34
CA MET A 1 -34.01 17.93 19.81
C MET A 1 -33.26 18.63 20.94
N ASN A 2 -31.98 18.96 20.73
CA ASN A 2 -31.23 19.81 21.64
C ASN A 2 -31.66 21.28 21.42
N LYS A 3 -32.38 21.88 22.38
CA LYS A 3 -32.91 23.25 22.23
C LYS A 3 -31.82 24.34 22.12
N ASN A 4 -30.58 23.99 22.48
CA ASN A 4 -29.40 24.86 22.42
C ASN A 4 -28.54 24.64 21.16
N SER A 5 -29.03 23.87 20.18
CA SER A 5 -28.39 23.74 18.87
C SER A 5 -28.52 25.03 18.07
N ILE A 6 -27.57 25.28 17.16
CA ILE A 6 -27.52 26.46 16.30
C ILE A 6 -27.72 25.98 14.84
N PRO A 7 -28.95 25.92 14.32
CA PRO A 7 -29.23 25.21 13.07
C PRO A 7 -28.65 25.92 11.85
N ILE A 8 -28.01 25.15 10.97
CA ILE A 8 -27.47 25.58 9.68
C ILE A 8 -28.02 24.69 8.58
N LEU A 9 -28.52 25.28 7.50
CA LEU A 9 -28.90 24.55 6.30
C LEU A 9 -27.66 23.95 5.62
N TRP A 10 -27.68 22.64 5.41
CA TRP A 10 -26.61 21.85 4.79
C TRP A 10 -27.10 21.09 3.55
N ALA A 11 -27.84 21.79 2.69
CA ALA A 11 -28.35 21.24 1.44
C ALA A 11 -28.68 22.37 0.46
N SER A 12 -28.62 22.05 -0.84
CA SER A 12 -29.32 22.87 -1.84
C SER A 12 -30.80 22.51 -1.83
N ALA A 13 -31.69 23.47 -2.09
CA ALA A 13 -33.13 23.26 -2.03
C ALA A 13 -33.84 23.74 -3.30
N SER A 14 -34.69 22.88 -3.87
CA SER A 14 -35.62 23.22 -4.95
C SER A 14 -37.05 23.20 -4.39
N VAL A 15 -37.60 24.38 -4.11
CA VAL A 15 -38.89 24.55 -3.42
C VAL A 15 -40.02 24.74 -4.43
N SER A 16 -40.98 23.82 -4.48
CA SER A 16 -42.27 24.00 -5.17
C SER A 16 -43.39 24.39 -4.18
N SER A 17 -44.64 24.49 -4.63
CA SER A 17 -45.76 24.93 -3.79
C SER A 17 -45.97 24.07 -2.55
N ASN A 18 -45.95 22.73 -2.69
CA ASN A 18 -46.17 21.79 -1.59
C ASN A 18 -45.06 20.72 -1.45
N LYS A 19 -44.04 20.76 -2.31
CA LYS A 19 -42.98 19.75 -2.30
C LYS A 19 -41.62 20.39 -2.43
N THR A 20 -40.69 20.06 -1.54
CA THR A 20 -39.31 20.53 -1.62
C THR A 20 -38.37 19.35 -1.79
N THR A 21 -37.45 19.48 -2.73
CA THR A 21 -36.32 18.55 -2.87
C THR A 21 -35.07 19.20 -2.30
N PHE A 22 -34.48 18.60 -1.28
CA PHE A 22 -33.17 18.96 -0.74
C PHE A 22 -32.11 18.01 -1.26
N ASN A 23 -31.03 18.54 -1.84
CA ASN A 23 -29.87 17.73 -2.23
C ASN A 23 -28.74 17.98 -1.24
N THR A 24 -28.40 16.97 -0.45
CA THR A 24 -27.19 16.94 0.38
C THR A 24 -26.01 16.39 -0.43
N LEU A 25 -24.84 16.27 0.18
CA LEU A 25 -23.67 15.64 -0.46
C LEU A 25 -23.85 14.15 -0.75
N SER A 26 -24.74 13.45 -0.04
CA SER A 26 -24.85 11.99 -0.08
C SER A 26 -26.21 11.47 -0.54
N LYS A 27 -27.26 12.31 -0.55
CA LYS A 27 -28.63 11.86 -0.83
C LYS A 27 -29.55 13.00 -1.23
N GLU A 28 -30.61 12.63 -1.94
CA GLU A 28 -31.78 13.46 -2.14
C GLU A 28 -32.79 13.22 -1.01
N VAL A 29 -33.34 14.31 -0.45
CA VAL A 29 -34.38 14.28 0.58
C VAL A 29 -35.58 15.07 0.09
N VAL A 30 -36.68 14.35 -0.14
CA VAL A 30 -37.93 14.93 -0.61
C VAL A 30 -38.88 15.13 0.56
N VAL A 31 -39.37 16.37 0.72
CA VAL A 31 -40.25 16.78 1.82
C VAL A 31 -41.57 17.29 1.23
N ASP A 32 -42.67 16.70 1.68
CA ASP A 32 -44.02 17.18 1.39
C ASP A 32 -44.45 18.13 2.52
N ALA A 33 -44.34 19.43 2.24
CA ALA A 33 -44.65 20.51 3.17
C ALA A 33 -44.91 21.82 2.40
N PRO A 34 -45.72 22.74 2.94
CA PRO A 34 -45.96 24.03 2.31
C PRO A 34 -44.66 24.78 1.99
N GLY A 35 -44.47 25.20 0.75
CA GLY A 35 -43.29 25.97 0.32
C GLY A 35 -42.97 27.19 1.19
N PRO A 36 -43.96 27.96 1.69
CA PRO A 36 -43.69 29.09 2.58
C PRO A 36 -42.99 28.71 3.89
N VAL A 37 -43.39 27.62 4.57
CA VAL A 37 -42.74 27.19 5.82
C VAL A 37 -41.30 26.76 5.56
N ILE A 38 -41.06 26.05 4.45
CA ILE A 38 -39.72 25.60 4.07
C ILE A 38 -38.80 26.79 3.79
N LYS A 39 -39.28 27.82 3.09
CA LYS A 39 -38.50 29.05 2.84
C LYS A 39 -38.14 29.77 4.15
N GLN A 40 -39.07 29.83 5.11
CA GLN A 40 -38.79 30.40 6.43
C GLN A 40 -37.75 29.57 7.19
N ILE A 41 -37.87 28.24 7.19
CA ILE A 41 -36.88 27.34 7.81
C ILE A 41 -35.50 27.55 7.20
N ILE A 42 -35.39 27.54 5.87
CA ILE A 42 -34.14 27.79 5.12
C ILE A 42 -33.52 29.13 5.53
N SER A 43 -34.33 30.19 5.61
CA SER A 43 -33.84 31.52 5.96
C SER A 43 -33.45 31.66 7.43
N LEU A 44 -34.07 30.91 8.34
CA LEU A 44 -33.84 31.01 9.78
C LEU A 44 -32.72 30.07 10.26
N CYS A 45 -32.46 28.98 9.54
CA CYS A 45 -31.37 28.03 9.83
C CYS A 45 -30.07 28.47 9.14
N ASP A 46 -29.59 29.66 9.46
CA ASP A 46 -28.36 30.27 8.93
C ASP A 46 -27.19 30.25 9.93
N GLY A 47 -27.42 29.64 11.10
CA GLY A 47 -26.47 29.60 12.20
C GLY A 47 -26.47 30.83 13.12
N SER A 48 -27.43 31.74 12.98
CA SER A 48 -27.50 32.98 13.78
C SER A 48 -28.33 32.88 15.07
N LYS A 49 -29.16 31.84 15.23
CA LYS A 49 -30.14 31.70 16.32
C LYS A 49 -30.14 30.30 16.92
N TYR A 50 -30.56 30.19 18.18
CA TYR A 50 -30.83 28.89 18.77
C TYR A 50 -32.09 28.26 18.16
N LEU A 51 -32.12 26.94 18.09
CA LEU A 51 -33.27 26.19 17.58
C LEU A 51 -34.58 26.56 18.29
N LYS A 52 -34.54 26.80 19.61
CA LYS A 52 -35.70 27.28 20.36
C LYS A 52 -36.27 28.58 19.80
N GLU A 53 -35.42 29.55 19.47
CA GLU A 53 -35.83 30.84 18.93
C GLU A 53 -36.42 30.69 17.53
N ILE A 54 -35.84 29.81 16.71
CA ILE A 54 -36.36 29.51 15.36
C ILE A 54 -37.76 28.90 15.45
N VAL A 55 -37.96 27.92 16.34
CA VAL A 55 -39.28 27.33 16.58
C VAL A 55 -40.27 28.37 17.10
N ASP A 56 -39.85 29.23 18.03
CA ASP A 56 -40.71 30.30 18.58
C ASP A 56 -41.13 31.33 17.50
N LEU A 57 -40.27 31.60 16.51
CA LEU A 57 -40.59 32.45 15.36
C LEU A 57 -41.56 31.78 14.38
N LEU A 58 -41.32 30.52 14.03
CA LEU A 58 -42.16 29.75 13.11
C LEU A 58 -43.55 29.47 13.70
N ALA A 59 -43.63 29.25 15.02
CA ALA A 59 -44.88 28.98 15.73
C ALA A 59 -45.86 30.16 15.75
N LYS A 60 -45.48 31.33 15.21
CA LYS A 60 -46.39 32.47 15.00
C LYS A 60 -47.35 32.23 13.81
N ASP A 61 -46.85 31.55 12.79
CA ASP A 61 -47.55 31.35 11.51
C ASP A 61 -47.97 29.88 11.29
N TRP A 62 -47.39 28.95 12.08
CA TRP A 62 -47.54 27.49 11.90
C TRP A 62 -47.74 26.77 13.23
N ASP A 63 -48.33 25.57 13.18
CA ASP A 63 -48.46 24.71 14.35
C ASP A 63 -47.09 24.27 14.90
N ARG A 64 -46.87 24.49 16.21
CA ARG A 64 -45.55 24.26 16.84
C ARG A 64 -45.12 22.81 16.78
N GLU A 65 -46.03 21.87 17.06
CA GLU A 65 -45.69 20.44 17.10
C GLU A 65 -45.29 19.94 15.71
N SER A 66 -46.01 20.39 14.68
CA SER A 66 -45.68 20.12 13.28
C SER A 66 -44.31 20.67 12.86
N ILE A 67 -43.96 21.90 13.27
CA ILE A 67 -42.65 22.50 12.99
C ILE A 67 -41.53 21.75 13.70
N GLU A 68 -41.71 21.44 14.98
CA GLU A 68 -40.74 20.67 15.76
C GLU A 68 -40.51 19.27 15.13
N GLY A 69 -41.59 18.61 14.71
CA GLY A 69 -41.52 17.35 13.95
C GLY A 69 -40.75 17.49 12.64
N LEU A 70 -41.09 18.50 11.83
CA LEU A 70 -40.44 18.75 10.54
C LEU A 70 -38.93 19.03 10.70
N ILE A 71 -38.54 19.95 11.60
CA ILE A 71 -37.13 20.26 11.84
C ILE A 71 -36.38 19.03 12.37
N SER A 72 -37.00 18.24 13.25
CA SER A 72 -36.39 16.98 13.73
C SER A 72 -36.05 16.04 12.58
N VAL A 73 -36.98 15.86 11.64
CA VAL A 73 -36.77 15.02 10.45
C VAL A 73 -35.67 15.60 9.56
N LEU A 74 -35.67 16.93 9.33
CA LEU A 74 -34.62 17.58 8.53
C LEU A 74 -33.23 17.42 9.17
N ILE A 75 -33.12 17.48 10.50
CA ILE A 75 -31.88 17.20 11.23
C ILE A 75 -31.48 15.73 11.09
N GLN A 76 -32.41 14.80 11.33
CA GLN A 76 -32.16 13.36 11.19
C GLN A 76 -31.72 12.99 9.76
N LYS A 77 -32.21 13.71 8.75
CA LYS A 77 -31.85 13.53 7.35
C LYS A 77 -30.62 14.35 6.94
N GLN A 78 -29.93 15.05 7.85
CA GLN A 78 -28.75 15.88 7.59
C GLN A 78 -29.00 17.01 6.56
N VAL A 79 -30.25 17.48 6.43
CA VAL A 79 -30.58 18.68 5.67
C VAL A 79 -30.24 19.93 6.49
N ILE A 80 -30.41 19.84 7.81
CA ILE A 80 -30.04 20.87 8.77
C ILE A 80 -29.03 20.25 9.74
N LEU A 81 -27.91 20.92 9.95
CA LEU A 81 -26.89 20.52 10.91
C LEU A 81 -26.86 21.48 12.10
N ASP A 82 -26.34 21.03 13.23
CA ASP A 82 -25.94 21.95 14.30
C ASP A 82 -24.61 22.59 13.92
N GLY A 83 -24.57 23.93 13.90
CA GLY A 83 -23.35 24.70 13.67
C GLY A 83 -22.25 24.40 14.68
N LYS A 84 -22.60 23.83 15.85
CA LYS A 84 -21.62 23.34 16.85
C LYS A 84 -20.87 22.07 16.43
N THR A 85 -21.41 21.30 15.48
CA THR A 85 -20.84 20.04 15.00
C THR A 85 -20.63 20.04 13.49
N LEU A 86 -20.58 21.24 12.89
CA LEU A 86 -20.44 21.43 11.43
C LEU A 86 -19.12 20.85 10.92
N ASP A 87 -18.08 20.91 11.73
CA ASP A 87 -16.76 20.34 11.49
C ASP A 87 -16.84 18.84 11.22
N LYS A 88 -17.61 18.07 12.00
CA LYS A 88 -17.71 16.62 11.83
C LYS A 88 -18.19 16.22 10.44
N GLU A 89 -19.23 16.88 9.96
CA GLU A 89 -19.81 16.60 8.64
C GLU A 89 -18.93 17.16 7.52
N PHE A 90 -18.39 18.38 7.67
CA PHE A 90 -17.49 18.97 6.68
C PHE A 90 -16.21 18.15 6.51
N TRP A 91 -15.58 17.73 7.61
CA TRP A 91 -14.30 17.02 7.55
C TRP A 91 -14.42 15.69 6.82
N THR A 92 -15.52 14.95 7.00
CA THR A 92 -15.77 13.70 6.25
C THR A 92 -15.83 13.86 4.73
N SER A 93 -16.00 15.10 4.24
CA SER A 93 -16.08 15.43 2.81
C SER A 93 -14.73 15.85 2.22
N ILE A 94 -13.72 16.15 3.05
CA ILE A 94 -12.41 16.63 2.63
C ILE A 94 -11.23 15.74 3.09
N THR A 95 -11.49 14.73 3.93
CA THR A 95 -10.49 13.74 4.37
C THR A 95 -9.97 12.89 3.22
N ASN A 96 -8.72 12.46 3.30
CA ASN A 96 -8.17 11.47 2.36
C ASN A 96 -8.47 10.02 2.80
N PRO A 97 -8.67 9.07 1.85
CA PRO A 97 -8.70 9.26 0.40
C PRO A 97 -9.83 10.17 -0.08
N ILE A 98 -9.51 11.01 -1.08
CA ILE A 98 -10.49 11.88 -1.73
C ILE A 98 -11.64 11.01 -2.26
N ARG A 99 -12.87 11.33 -1.83
CA ARG A 99 -14.07 10.54 -2.17
C ARG A 99 -14.72 10.93 -3.49
N PHE A 100 -14.19 11.95 -4.18
CA PHE A 100 -14.75 12.49 -5.41
C PHE A 100 -13.73 12.46 -6.56
N PRO A 101 -14.16 12.16 -7.80
CA PRO A 101 -13.26 12.05 -8.94
C PRO A 101 -12.66 13.42 -9.31
N THR A 102 -11.33 13.52 -9.30
CA THR A 102 -10.60 14.65 -9.89
C THR A 102 -10.08 14.26 -11.27
N ASN A 103 -10.75 14.70 -12.33
CA ASN A 103 -10.31 14.45 -13.71
C ASN A 103 -9.36 15.55 -14.21
N VAL A 104 -8.27 15.81 -13.48
CA VAL A 104 -7.27 16.80 -13.89
C VAL A 104 -5.99 16.07 -14.28
N SER A 105 -5.74 15.96 -15.58
CA SER A 105 -4.51 15.39 -16.14
C SER A 105 -3.26 16.19 -15.72
N ASN A 106 -2.08 15.57 -15.68
CA ASN A 106 -0.81 16.25 -15.36
C ASN A 106 -0.54 17.46 -16.27
N GLU A 107 -0.89 17.38 -17.55
CA GLU A 107 -0.79 18.48 -18.51
C GLU A 107 -1.67 19.67 -18.07
N ARG A 108 -2.91 19.36 -17.68
CA ARG A 108 -3.84 20.35 -17.14
C ARG A 108 -3.37 20.94 -15.81
N VAL A 109 -2.74 20.15 -14.94
CA VAL A 109 -2.11 20.67 -13.71
C VAL A 109 -1.01 21.67 -14.06
N ALA A 110 -0.13 21.34 -15.03
CA ALA A 110 0.92 22.25 -15.48
C ALA A 110 0.35 23.55 -16.07
N GLU A 111 -0.72 23.47 -16.86
CA GLU A 111 -1.45 24.65 -17.36
C GLU A 111 -2.00 25.51 -16.22
N LEU A 112 -2.64 24.89 -15.21
CA LEU A 112 -3.18 25.61 -14.06
C LEU A 112 -2.09 26.34 -13.26
N VAL A 113 -0.89 25.75 -13.14
CA VAL A 113 0.27 26.39 -12.50
C VAL A 113 0.77 27.58 -13.33
N LEU A 114 0.82 27.46 -14.66
CA LEU A 114 1.18 28.57 -15.55
C LEU A 114 0.17 29.71 -15.45
N GLN A 115 -1.13 29.40 -15.50
CA GLN A 115 -2.21 30.38 -15.35
C GLN A 115 -2.16 31.07 -13.98
N ALA A 116 -1.90 30.33 -12.90
CA ALA A 116 -1.75 30.91 -11.56
C ALA A 116 -0.60 31.93 -11.50
N THR A 117 0.50 31.65 -12.19
CA THR A 117 1.66 32.56 -12.29
C THR A 117 1.33 33.86 -13.03
N GLN A 118 0.38 33.81 -13.96
CA GLN A 118 -0.04 34.95 -14.79
C GLN A 118 -1.16 35.80 -14.18
N ARG A 119 -1.98 35.25 -13.26
CA ARG A 119 -3.21 35.86 -12.73
C ARG A 119 -3.07 37.33 -12.26
N HIS A 120 -1.90 37.71 -11.75
CA HIS A 120 -1.62 39.08 -11.29
C HIS A 120 -0.67 39.88 -12.18
N ARG A 121 -0.30 39.37 -13.37
CA ARG A 121 0.69 39.96 -14.28
C ARG A 121 0.07 40.63 -15.52
N GLU A 122 -1.21 40.39 -15.80
CA GLU A 122 -1.86 40.82 -17.05
C GLU A 122 -2.40 42.26 -17.00
N GLU A 123 -2.56 42.84 -15.82
CA GLU A 123 -3.05 44.21 -15.66
C GLU A 123 -1.91 45.24 -15.80
N SER A 124 -2.06 46.18 -16.74
CA SER A 124 -1.12 47.30 -16.88
C SER A 124 -1.37 48.38 -15.82
N VAL A 125 -0.34 48.69 -15.03
CA VAL A 125 -0.39 49.71 -13.98
C VAL A 125 0.39 50.95 -14.37
N LYS A 126 -0.21 52.14 -14.18
CA LYS A 126 0.40 53.43 -14.53
C LYS A 126 1.59 53.82 -13.63
N LYS A 127 1.66 53.27 -12.42
CA LYS A 127 2.69 53.57 -11.42
C LYS A 127 2.96 52.34 -10.57
N THR A 128 4.24 52.07 -10.31
CA THR A 128 4.71 50.95 -9.49
C THR A 128 5.50 51.46 -8.29
N TYR A 129 5.44 50.73 -7.19
CA TYR A 129 6.20 51.00 -5.97
C TYR A 129 7.05 49.78 -5.62
N ARG A 130 8.24 50.00 -5.05
CA ARG A 130 9.11 48.90 -4.59
C ARG A 130 8.97 48.71 -3.08
N PRO A 131 8.96 47.46 -2.59
CA PRO A 131 9.01 47.20 -1.16
C PRO A 131 10.35 47.65 -0.58
N SER A 132 10.36 48.03 0.69
CA SER A 132 11.59 48.26 1.45
C SER A 132 12.34 46.95 1.67
N VAL A 133 13.67 46.99 1.60
CA VAL A 133 14.53 45.85 1.95
C VAL A 133 14.77 45.85 3.46
N SER A 134 14.55 44.70 4.09
CA SER A 134 14.79 44.38 5.49
C SER A 134 15.22 42.92 5.65
N ASP A 135 15.77 42.55 6.81
CA ASP A 135 16.15 41.18 7.14
C ASP A 135 14.99 40.19 6.94
N LEU A 136 13.76 40.60 7.28
CA LEU A 136 12.57 39.78 7.06
C LEU A 136 12.25 39.62 5.56
N SER A 137 12.38 40.70 4.76
CA SER A 137 12.13 40.61 3.32
C SER A 137 13.16 39.72 2.60
N GLU A 138 14.40 39.71 3.09
CA GLU A 138 15.47 38.84 2.60
C GLU A 138 15.24 37.39 3.05
N LEU A 139 14.81 37.16 4.28
CA LEU A 139 14.41 35.82 4.73
C LEU A 139 13.27 35.25 3.88
N MET A 140 12.23 36.05 3.63
CA MET A 140 11.09 35.64 2.82
C MET A 140 11.46 35.33 1.36
N SER A 141 12.47 35.98 0.80
CA SER A 141 12.90 35.73 -0.58
C SER A 141 13.68 34.42 -0.73
N HIS A 142 14.34 33.94 0.33
CA HIS A 142 15.04 32.65 0.34
C HIS A 142 14.15 31.46 0.68
N ARG A 143 12.97 31.70 1.27
CA ARG A 143 12.02 30.64 1.63
C ARG A 143 11.49 29.94 0.38
N LYS A 144 11.82 28.67 0.23
CA LYS A 144 11.39 27.78 -0.86
C LYS A 144 11.00 26.41 -0.33
N SER A 145 10.16 25.69 -1.08
CA SER A 145 9.88 24.28 -0.81
C SER A 145 10.98 23.40 -1.38
N VAL A 146 11.57 22.54 -0.56
CA VAL A 146 12.63 21.58 -0.94
C VAL A 146 12.05 20.17 -0.90
N ARG A 147 12.34 19.35 -1.91
CA ARG A 147 11.80 17.98 -2.02
C ARG A 147 12.84 16.87 -1.94
N ILE A 148 14.12 17.24 -1.88
CA ILE A 148 15.23 16.27 -1.80
C ILE A 148 16.11 16.66 -0.63
N PHE A 149 16.30 15.73 0.29
CA PHE A 149 17.04 15.96 1.51
C PHE A 149 18.32 15.12 1.54
N SER A 150 19.37 15.62 2.22
CA SER A 150 20.70 14.99 2.21
C SER A 150 20.86 13.85 3.21
N GLY A 151 19.95 13.71 4.19
CA GLY A 151 20.10 12.79 5.31
C GLY A 151 20.95 13.32 6.47
N GLU A 152 21.54 14.51 6.34
CA GLU A 152 22.30 15.13 7.42
C GLU A 152 21.40 15.53 8.59
N SER A 153 21.90 15.33 9.81
CA SER A 153 21.15 15.62 11.03
C SER A 153 20.97 17.12 11.27
N ILE A 154 19.78 17.50 11.73
CA ILE A 154 19.48 18.83 12.28
C ILE A 154 19.81 18.84 13.78
N GLY A 155 20.40 19.95 14.25
CA GLY A 155 20.76 20.11 15.65
C GLY A 155 19.53 20.17 16.55
N PHE A 156 19.64 19.63 17.77
CA PHE A 156 18.53 19.61 18.73
C PHE A 156 17.96 20.99 19.02
N GLN A 157 18.81 22.00 19.22
CA GLN A 157 18.36 23.38 19.45
C GLN A 157 17.57 23.93 18.27
N THR A 158 17.99 23.65 17.04
CA THR A 158 17.24 24.04 15.84
C THR A 158 15.85 23.41 15.83
N VAL A 159 15.70 22.14 16.20
CA VAL A 159 14.38 21.49 16.32
C VAL A 159 13.52 22.18 17.39
N VAL A 160 14.10 22.52 18.53
CA VAL A 160 13.42 23.29 19.60
C VAL A 160 12.96 24.65 19.09
N ASP A 161 13.80 25.38 18.36
CA ASP A 161 13.49 26.70 17.81
C ASP A 161 12.35 26.62 16.78
N LEU A 162 12.36 25.61 15.90
CA LEU A 162 11.28 25.36 14.95
C LEU A 162 9.95 25.13 15.68
N LEU A 163 9.94 24.28 16.70
CA LEU A 163 8.75 23.96 17.47
C LEU A 163 8.26 25.15 18.31
N TRP A 164 9.17 25.94 18.87
CA TRP A 164 8.83 27.19 19.53
C TRP A 164 8.24 28.19 18.54
N SER A 165 8.77 28.31 17.33
CA SER A 165 8.22 29.21 16.31
C SER A 165 6.78 28.82 15.93
N ALA A 166 6.48 27.52 15.92
CA ALA A 166 5.16 26.97 15.59
C ALA A 166 4.08 27.44 16.56
N TYR A 167 4.35 27.40 17.88
CA TYR A 167 3.31 27.61 18.91
C TYR A 167 3.84 27.92 20.31
N GLY A 168 5.06 28.42 20.41
CA GLY A 168 5.73 28.77 21.66
C GLY A 168 5.05 29.91 22.40
N GLU A 169 5.36 30.04 23.68
CA GLU A 169 4.84 31.11 24.54
C GLU A 169 5.76 32.34 24.52
N CYS A 170 5.15 33.52 24.50
CA CYS A 170 5.79 34.83 24.45
C CYS A 170 5.19 35.72 25.53
N LEU A 171 6.01 36.57 26.16
CA LEU A 171 5.55 37.59 27.09
C LEU A 171 5.58 38.96 26.43
N THR A 172 4.46 39.67 26.48
CA THR A 172 4.42 41.08 26.11
C THR A 172 5.17 41.94 27.13
N LYS A 173 5.47 43.20 26.76
CA LYS A 173 6.06 44.18 27.68
C LYS A 173 5.21 44.44 28.93
N ASP A 174 3.89 44.25 28.85
CA ASP A 174 2.94 44.35 29.97
C ASP A 174 2.76 43.02 30.73
N GLY A 175 3.60 42.01 30.47
CA GLY A 175 3.64 40.74 31.21
C GLY A 175 2.50 39.77 30.87
N LYS A 176 1.76 40.00 29.77
CA LYS A 176 0.74 39.06 29.31
C LYS A 176 1.36 38.01 28.43
N SER A 177 0.98 36.77 28.69
CA SER A 177 1.35 35.64 27.84
C SER A 177 0.50 35.60 26.57
N HIS A 178 1.14 35.31 25.45
CA HIS A 178 0.50 34.96 24.18
C HIS A 178 1.36 33.92 23.43
N ARG A 179 0.77 33.24 22.44
CA ARG A 179 1.53 32.36 21.55
C ARG A 179 2.32 33.15 20.50
N SER A 180 3.32 32.52 19.88
CA SER A 180 4.11 33.04 18.75
C SER A 180 3.28 33.34 17.49
N ILE A 181 2.01 32.92 17.47
CA ILE A 181 1.06 33.13 16.38
C ILE A 181 -0.23 33.83 16.87
N PRO A 182 -0.95 34.54 16.00
CA PRO A 182 -2.24 35.11 16.35
C PRO A 182 -3.32 34.02 16.38
N SER A 183 -4.11 34.00 17.45
CA SER A 183 -5.25 33.08 17.62
C SER A 183 -6.54 33.86 17.83
N ALA A 184 -7.63 33.39 17.22
CA ALA A 184 -8.94 34.00 17.36
C ALA A 184 -9.37 33.95 18.84
N GLY A 185 -9.44 35.12 19.47
CA GLY A 185 -9.87 35.24 20.85
C GLY A 185 -8.92 34.64 21.89
N ALA A 186 -7.66 34.37 21.51
CA ALA A 186 -6.64 33.72 22.34
C ALA A 186 -7.10 32.34 22.89
N LEU A 187 -7.83 31.58 22.07
CA LEU A 187 -8.34 30.25 22.44
C LEU A 187 -7.32 29.13 22.19
N TYR A 188 -6.39 29.36 21.27
CA TYR A 188 -5.27 28.46 21.01
C TYR A 188 -5.68 27.00 20.76
N PRO A 189 -6.49 26.72 19.72
CA PRO A 189 -7.02 25.40 19.40
C PRO A 189 -6.02 24.39 18.83
N LEU A 190 -4.75 24.75 18.58
CA LEU A 190 -3.79 23.85 17.94
C LEU A 190 -3.07 22.90 18.93
N ILE A 191 -2.72 21.72 18.44
CA ILE A 191 -1.78 20.77 19.05
C ILE A 191 -0.69 20.45 18.03
N ILE A 192 0.56 20.43 18.50
CA ILE A 192 1.74 20.16 17.68
C ILE A 192 2.33 18.79 18.07
N HIS A 193 2.61 17.97 17.06
CA HIS A 193 3.41 16.76 17.20
C HIS A 193 4.65 16.85 16.32
N VAL A 194 5.70 16.10 16.65
CA VAL A 194 6.88 15.92 15.82
C VAL A 194 7.23 14.45 15.72
N GLY A 195 7.30 13.93 14.50
CA GLY A 195 7.90 12.64 14.19
C GLY A 195 9.38 12.83 13.86
N LEU A 196 10.27 12.23 14.64
CA LEU A 196 11.71 12.26 14.44
C LEU A 196 12.14 10.91 13.84
N PHE A 197 12.72 10.95 12.63
CA PHE A 197 13.17 9.73 11.94
C PHE A 197 14.55 9.28 12.42
N VAL A 198 15.35 10.22 12.91
CA VAL A 198 16.68 9.98 13.48
C VAL A 198 16.72 10.40 14.95
N LYS A 199 17.74 9.96 15.68
CA LYS A 199 17.98 10.42 17.05
C LYS A 199 18.30 11.93 17.05
N THR A 200 17.67 12.69 17.94
CA THR A 200 17.83 14.15 18.02
C THR A 200 18.10 14.56 19.46
N GLY A 201 19.34 14.92 19.77
CA GLY A 201 19.76 15.15 21.16
C GLY A 201 19.59 13.88 22.01
N GLU A 202 18.80 13.97 23.07
CA GLU A 202 18.46 12.83 23.94
C GLU A 202 17.23 12.04 23.44
N LEU A 203 16.47 12.60 22.49
CA LEU A 203 15.25 11.98 21.96
C LEU A 203 15.61 10.88 20.96
N LYS A 204 15.03 9.70 21.16
CA LYS A 204 15.12 8.59 20.20
C LYS A 204 14.22 8.86 18.99
N SER A 205 14.43 8.12 17.91
CA SER A 205 13.45 8.07 16.80
C SER A 205 12.07 7.69 17.32
N GLY A 206 11.03 8.37 16.85
CA GLY A 206 9.67 8.24 17.36
C GLY A 206 8.82 9.49 17.18
N VAL A 207 7.57 9.41 17.63
CA VAL A 207 6.57 10.47 17.58
C VAL A 207 6.42 11.09 18.97
N TYR A 208 6.46 12.42 19.03
CA TYR A 208 6.36 13.17 20.27
C TYR A 208 5.25 14.22 20.19
N ARG A 209 4.47 14.35 21.26
CA ARG A 209 3.59 15.50 21.49
C ARG A 209 4.41 16.63 22.09
N VAL A 210 4.30 17.81 21.49
CA VAL A 210 5.05 18.99 21.91
C VAL A 210 4.25 19.74 22.97
N VAL A 211 4.95 20.15 24.04
CA VAL A 211 4.38 20.88 25.17
C VAL A 211 5.12 22.20 25.34
N TYR A 212 4.41 23.27 25.67
CA TYR A 212 4.99 24.61 25.78
C TYR A 212 4.86 25.12 27.22
N GLY A 213 5.97 25.53 27.82
CA GLY A 213 6.03 26.12 29.16
C GLY A 213 5.75 27.63 29.14
N GLN A 214 5.30 28.16 30.28
CA GLN A 214 5.02 29.59 30.46
C GLN A 214 6.29 30.46 30.39
N ASP A 215 7.45 29.86 30.66
CA ASP A 215 8.77 30.45 30.51
C ASP A 215 9.28 30.45 29.05
N GLY A 216 8.46 29.96 28.11
CA GLY A 216 8.82 29.80 26.71
C GLY A 216 9.56 28.50 26.40
N SER A 217 9.70 27.59 27.36
CA SER A 217 10.34 26.28 27.13
C SER A 217 9.51 25.37 26.22
N VAL A 218 10.19 24.44 25.54
CA VAL A 218 9.58 23.39 24.70
C VAL A 218 9.92 22.03 25.29
N GLY A 219 8.88 21.24 25.58
CA GLY A 219 8.97 19.88 26.10
C GLY A 219 8.39 18.85 25.13
N PHE A 220 8.70 17.57 25.39
CA PHE A 220 8.37 16.45 24.52
C PHE A 220 7.80 15.29 25.33
N ASN A 221 6.59 14.86 25.00
CA ASN A 221 6.01 13.62 25.53
C ASN A 221 6.04 12.56 24.43
N LEU A 222 6.73 11.44 24.67
CA LEU A 222 6.75 10.31 23.74
C LEU A 222 5.33 9.75 23.57
N VAL A 223 4.86 9.70 22.32
CA VAL A 223 3.58 9.09 21.93
C VAL A 223 3.81 7.67 21.45
N SER A 224 4.75 7.48 20.52
CA SER A 224 5.04 6.17 19.96
C SER A 224 6.50 6.05 19.52
N THR A 225 7.07 4.86 19.67
CA THR A 225 8.37 4.51 19.10
C THR A 225 8.25 3.97 17.67
N ASP A 226 7.04 3.66 17.20
CA ASP A 226 6.80 3.17 15.83
C ASP A 226 6.68 4.35 14.86
N ILE A 227 7.85 4.89 14.48
CA ILE A 227 7.93 5.98 13.51
C ILE A 227 7.44 5.54 12.12
N LEU A 228 7.55 4.25 11.78
CA LEU A 228 7.10 3.74 10.48
C LEU A 228 5.58 3.79 10.36
N ARG A 229 4.83 3.55 11.45
CA ARG A 229 3.37 3.73 11.47
C ARG A 229 2.96 5.17 11.18
N PHE A 230 3.68 6.15 11.72
CA PHE A 230 3.46 7.56 11.41
C PHE A 230 3.77 7.85 9.95
N ALA A 231 4.88 7.31 9.45
CA ALA A 231 5.32 7.53 8.09
C ALA A 231 4.39 6.89 7.03
N ARG A 232 3.73 5.77 7.37
CA ARG A 232 2.68 5.11 6.57
C ARG A 232 1.40 5.95 6.39
N ALA A 233 1.22 7.00 7.19
CA ALA A 233 0.06 7.88 7.05
C ALA A 233 0.20 8.91 5.92
N PHE A 234 1.37 9.08 5.32
CA PHE A 234 1.56 10.02 4.21
C PHE A 234 1.06 9.42 2.88
N LEU A 235 0.51 10.24 1.98
CA LEU A 235 0.07 9.75 0.65
C LEU A 235 1.23 9.45 -0.31
N SER A 236 2.41 10.02 -0.07
CA SER A 236 3.62 9.77 -0.85
C SER A 236 4.82 9.57 0.08
N PRO A 237 4.81 8.49 0.88
CA PRO A 237 5.67 8.35 2.05
C PRO A 237 7.16 8.30 1.73
N ALA A 238 7.59 7.55 0.70
CA ALA A 238 9.01 7.45 0.36
C ALA A 238 9.62 8.79 -0.11
N GLY A 239 8.88 9.55 -0.92
CA GLY A 239 9.32 10.87 -1.39
C GLY A 239 9.43 11.92 -0.27
N ILE A 240 8.87 11.63 0.91
CA ILE A 240 8.98 12.46 2.11
C ILE A 240 10.06 11.91 3.05
N GLN A 241 10.16 10.59 3.23
CA GLN A 241 11.07 9.97 4.21
C GLN A 241 12.54 10.02 3.82
N GLU A 242 12.85 10.00 2.52
CA GLU A 242 14.23 9.91 2.07
C GLU A 242 15.03 11.16 2.49
N GLY A 243 15.95 10.97 3.43
CA GLY A 243 16.90 11.98 3.88
C GLY A 243 16.34 13.06 4.82
N ILE A 244 15.07 13.02 5.22
CA ILE A 244 14.52 14.00 6.18
C ILE A 244 15.00 13.71 7.61
N HIS A 245 14.98 14.76 8.44
CA HIS A 245 15.22 14.63 9.87
C HIS A 245 13.94 14.36 10.64
N GLY A 246 12.86 15.06 10.30
CA GLY A 246 11.58 14.95 10.99
C GLY A 246 10.42 15.59 10.23
N VAL A 247 9.21 15.38 10.76
CA VAL A 247 7.97 16.00 10.27
C VAL A 247 7.19 16.57 11.45
N ILE A 248 6.87 17.84 11.38
CA ILE A 248 6.00 18.53 12.34
C ILE A 248 4.55 18.39 11.86
N THR A 249 3.66 17.91 12.73
CA THR A 249 2.23 17.81 12.47
C THR A 249 1.50 18.91 13.20
N ILE A 250 0.70 19.69 12.47
CA ILE A 250 -0.18 20.72 13.03
C ILE A 250 -1.61 20.20 12.97
N SER A 251 -2.22 20.03 14.14
CA SER A 251 -3.61 19.60 14.30
C SER A 251 -4.41 20.67 15.03
N GLY A 252 -5.72 20.74 14.84
CA GLY A 252 -6.55 21.77 15.48
C GLY A 252 -7.95 21.28 15.85
N SER A 253 -8.49 21.89 16.91
CA SER A 253 -9.87 21.63 17.36
C SER A 253 -10.81 22.76 16.97
N PHE A 254 -11.81 22.40 16.16
CA PHE A 254 -12.90 23.31 15.81
C PHE A 254 -13.84 23.52 16.98
N SER A 255 -14.05 22.50 17.82
CA SER A 255 -14.95 22.58 18.98
C SER A 255 -14.48 23.62 20.01
N VAL A 256 -13.17 23.72 20.28
CA VAL A 256 -12.59 24.78 21.14
C VAL A 256 -12.92 26.17 20.61
N SER A 257 -12.71 26.41 19.32
CA SER A 257 -12.98 27.72 18.70
C SER A 257 -14.49 28.00 18.56
N ASN A 258 -15.30 26.95 18.38
CA ASN A 258 -16.74 27.04 18.20
C ASN A 258 -17.44 27.59 19.45
N GLN A 259 -16.93 27.28 20.65
CA GLN A 259 -17.48 27.80 21.92
C GLN A 259 -17.66 29.33 21.93
N LYS A 260 -16.79 30.07 21.21
CA LYS A 260 -16.86 31.53 21.10
C LYS A 260 -17.35 32.01 19.74
N TYR A 261 -16.96 31.35 18.66
CA TYR A 261 -17.13 31.85 17.29
C TYR A 261 -18.14 31.08 16.45
N GLY A 262 -18.79 30.06 17.00
CA GLY A 262 -19.76 29.25 16.27
C GLY A 262 -19.14 28.63 15.01
N ASN A 263 -19.90 28.66 13.92
CA ASN A 263 -19.49 28.18 12.60
C ASN A 263 -18.27 28.90 11.99
N ARG A 264 -17.88 30.09 12.48
CA ARG A 264 -16.65 30.75 12.02
C ARG A 264 -15.37 30.03 12.47
N SER A 265 -15.45 29.08 13.39
CA SER A 265 -14.31 28.21 13.74
C SER A 265 -13.73 27.51 12.49
N MET A 266 -14.59 27.15 11.52
CA MET A 266 -14.19 26.55 10.25
C MET A 266 -13.22 27.42 9.43
N LEU A 267 -13.23 28.73 9.64
CA LEU A 267 -12.31 29.67 9.02
C LEU A 267 -11.06 29.90 9.88
N TYR A 268 -11.22 30.08 11.19
CA TYR A 268 -10.14 30.52 12.06
C TYR A 268 -9.09 29.45 12.35
N VAL A 269 -9.52 28.20 12.54
CA VAL A 269 -8.59 27.11 12.86
C VAL A 269 -7.59 26.84 11.71
N PRO A 270 -8.01 26.75 10.43
CA PRO A 270 -7.06 26.58 9.32
C PRO A 270 -6.14 27.79 9.12
N ILE A 271 -6.63 29.02 9.33
CA ILE A 271 -5.80 30.23 9.27
C ILE A 271 -4.70 30.18 10.33
N GLU A 272 -5.05 29.80 11.56
CA GLU A 272 -4.10 29.67 12.66
C GLU A 272 -3.03 28.62 12.36
N ALA A 273 -3.42 27.47 11.79
CA ALA A 273 -2.49 26.45 11.33
C ALA A 273 -1.55 26.98 10.23
N GLY A 274 -2.06 27.79 9.30
CA GLY A 274 -1.25 28.46 8.27
C GLY A 274 -0.23 29.45 8.85
N HIS A 275 -0.58 30.19 9.91
CA HIS A 275 0.39 31.04 10.61
C HIS A 275 1.48 30.22 11.28
N SER A 276 1.10 29.11 11.93
CA SER A 276 2.04 28.19 12.57
C SER A 276 3.00 27.57 11.56
N ALA A 277 2.49 27.06 10.42
CA ALA A 277 3.29 26.55 9.33
C ALA A 277 4.25 27.61 8.78
N GLN A 278 3.77 28.82 8.48
CA GLN A 278 4.62 29.89 7.95
C GLN A 278 5.74 30.29 8.93
N ASN A 279 5.47 30.34 10.24
CA ASN A 279 6.51 30.61 11.23
C ASN A 279 7.61 29.53 11.20
N ILE A 280 7.23 28.25 11.13
CA ILE A 280 8.18 27.13 11.00
C ILE A 280 9.04 27.31 9.74
N LEU A 281 8.43 27.63 8.59
CA LEU A 281 9.14 27.79 7.33
C LEU A 281 10.15 28.95 7.39
N LEU A 282 9.81 30.06 8.03
CA LEU A 282 10.69 31.21 8.19
C LEU A 282 11.84 30.91 9.16
N GLU A 283 11.55 30.28 10.29
CA GLU A 283 12.58 29.90 11.26
C GLU A 283 13.56 28.86 10.67
N ALA A 284 13.04 27.90 9.90
CA ALA A 284 13.86 26.95 9.15
C ALA A 284 14.76 27.66 8.14
N THR A 285 14.21 28.59 7.37
CA THR A 285 15.00 29.36 6.39
C THR A 285 16.11 30.16 7.08
N ARG A 286 15.83 30.75 8.26
CA ARG A 286 16.80 31.53 9.04
C ARG A 286 18.00 30.67 9.48
N GLN A 287 17.76 29.39 9.73
CA GLN A 287 18.77 28.42 10.18
C GLN A 287 19.32 27.54 9.04
N ASN A 288 19.04 27.86 7.77
CA ASN A 288 19.41 27.03 6.62
C ASN A 288 18.96 25.57 6.76
N VAL A 289 17.69 25.39 7.14
CA VAL A 289 16.99 24.11 7.18
C VAL A 289 15.99 24.06 6.04
N ALA A 290 16.07 23.01 5.25
CA ALA A 290 15.16 22.74 4.15
C ALA A 290 13.80 22.29 4.69
N THR A 291 12.72 22.73 4.07
CA THR A 291 11.35 22.38 4.48
C THR A 291 10.44 22.07 3.30
N LEU A 292 9.45 21.21 3.56
CA LEU A 292 8.35 20.92 2.66
C LEU A 292 7.04 20.91 3.45
N GLU A 293 6.14 21.83 3.14
CA GLU A 293 4.76 21.75 3.63
C GLU A 293 3.99 20.70 2.83
N ILE A 294 3.27 19.82 3.53
CA ILE A 294 2.61 18.65 2.98
C ILE A 294 1.15 18.64 3.43
N GLY A 295 0.23 18.62 2.46
CA GLY A 295 -1.20 18.40 2.68
C GLY A 295 -1.69 16.99 2.33
N GLY A 296 -0.79 16.12 1.85
CA GLY A 296 -1.13 14.76 1.40
C GLY A 296 -0.87 13.70 2.46
N PHE A 297 -1.87 13.40 3.27
CA PHE A 297 -1.86 12.34 4.29
C PHE A 297 -3.25 11.71 4.45
N VAL A 298 -3.30 10.47 4.93
CA VAL A 298 -4.52 9.76 5.30
C VAL A 298 -4.90 10.16 6.73
N ASP A 299 -5.92 11.01 6.88
CA ASP A 299 -6.32 11.63 8.15
C ASP A 299 -6.45 10.62 9.30
N GLU A 300 -7.15 9.51 9.07
CA GLU A 300 -7.41 8.49 10.09
C GLU A 300 -6.12 7.78 10.54
N LEU A 301 -5.24 7.44 9.60
CA LEU A 301 -3.96 6.81 9.92
C LEU A 301 -3.05 7.78 10.68
N LEU A 302 -3.01 9.04 10.24
CA LEU A 302 -2.21 10.09 10.88
C LEU A 302 -2.71 10.34 12.31
N ALA A 303 -4.01 10.56 12.49
CA ALA A 303 -4.62 10.78 13.80
C ALA A 303 -4.34 9.62 14.77
N LYS A 304 -4.48 8.36 14.31
CA LYS A 304 -4.14 7.17 15.11
C LYS A 304 -2.65 7.07 15.43
N SER A 305 -1.77 7.46 14.52
CA SER A 305 -0.32 7.37 14.69
C SER A 305 0.25 8.40 15.69
N ILE A 306 -0.45 9.50 15.90
CA ILE A 306 -0.07 10.58 16.84
C ILE A 306 -0.97 10.63 18.08
N GLU A 307 -1.85 9.64 18.27
CA GLU A 307 -2.84 9.57 19.35
C GLU A 307 -3.66 10.86 19.48
N LEU A 308 -4.14 11.36 18.34
CA LEU A 308 -4.87 12.62 18.29
C LEU A 308 -6.23 12.50 19.00
N PRO A 309 -6.63 13.46 19.85
CA PRO A 309 -7.95 13.43 20.48
C PRO A 309 -9.10 13.54 19.45
N GLU A 310 -10.25 12.95 19.74
CA GLU A 310 -11.38 12.84 18.79
C GLU A 310 -11.90 14.17 18.23
N ASP A 311 -11.87 15.25 19.02
CA ASP A 311 -12.33 16.59 18.62
C ASP A 311 -11.25 17.43 17.90
N TYR A 312 -10.17 16.79 17.46
CA TYR A 312 -9.07 17.40 16.72
C TYR A 312 -8.91 16.74 15.35
N HIS A 313 -8.51 17.54 14.38
CA HIS A 313 -8.20 17.06 13.04
C HIS A 313 -6.77 17.44 12.64
N PRO A 314 -6.03 16.56 11.94
CA PRO A 314 -4.78 16.95 11.29
C PRO A 314 -5.07 17.98 10.19
N LEU A 315 -4.27 19.04 10.12
CA LEU A 315 -4.50 20.15 9.19
C LEU A 315 -3.40 20.27 8.13
N THR A 316 -2.14 20.22 8.55
CA THR A 316 -0.97 20.28 7.67
C THR A 316 0.26 19.67 8.34
N LEU A 317 1.23 19.27 7.53
CA LEU A 317 2.51 18.72 7.95
C LEU A 317 3.65 19.60 7.41
N VAL A 318 4.77 19.68 8.13
CA VAL A 318 6.00 20.31 7.66
C VAL A 318 7.16 19.35 7.84
N ALA A 319 7.63 18.74 6.75
CA ALA A 319 8.86 17.97 6.73
C ALA A 319 10.07 18.92 6.79
N PHE A 320 11.12 18.52 7.49
CA PHE A 320 12.34 19.30 7.62
C PHE A 320 13.61 18.44 7.61
N GLY A 321 14.69 18.99 7.06
CA GLY A 321 15.98 18.33 6.91
C GLY A 321 17.02 19.25 6.28
N LYS A 322 18.14 18.70 5.80
CA LYS A 322 19.13 19.43 5.01
C LYS A 322 18.88 19.24 3.52
N GLU A 323 19.03 20.29 2.73
CA GLU A 323 18.86 20.22 1.27
C GLU A 323 20.01 19.43 0.66
N LYS A 324 19.70 18.50 -0.25
CA LYS A 324 20.70 17.85 -1.09
C LYS A 324 20.85 18.66 -2.37
N GLU A 325 22.06 19.05 -2.74
CA GLU A 325 22.31 19.64 -4.05
C GLU A 325 21.94 18.62 -5.14
N GLN A 326 21.04 19.00 -6.05
CA GLN A 326 20.72 18.18 -7.22
C GLN A 326 21.92 18.15 -8.16
N SER A 327 22.62 17.01 -8.24
CA SER A 327 23.36 16.71 -9.46
C SER A 327 22.33 16.35 -10.53
N TYR A 328 22.27 17.14 -11.61
CA TYR A 328 21.50 16.79 -12.80
C TYR A 328 22.20 15.60 -13.48
N SER A 329 22.03 14.38 -12.96
CA SER A 329 22.32 13.17 -13.72
C SER A 329 21.20 12.94 -14.73
N LYS A 330 21.58 12.40 -15.90
CA LYS A 330 20.72 12.08 -17.06
C LYS A 330 19.32 11.63 -16.65
N LEU A 331 18.32 12.13 -17.38
CA LEU A 331 16.92 11.70 -17.37
C LEU A 331 16.82 10.19 -17.09
N GLU A 332 16.53 9.83 -15.84
CA GLU A 332 16.09 8.48 -15.54
C GLU A 332 14.80 8.24 -16.31
N PRO A 333 14.55 7.01 -16.80
CA PRO A 333 13.26 6.67 -17.39
C PRO A 333 12.14 7.10 -16.43
N SER A 334 11.05 7.63 -16.96
CA SER A 334 9.94 8.13 -16.15
C SER A 334 9.25 6.95 -15.45
N ILE A 335 9.73 6.59 -14.27
CA ILE A 335 9.10 5.61 -13.40
C ILE A 335 7.82 6.24 -12.86
N GLU A 336 6.70 5.55 -13.04
CA GLU A 336 5.45 5.92 -12.38
C GLU A 336 5.35 5.16 -11.05
N ILE A 337 5.02 5.90 -9.99
CA ILE A 337 4.89 5.38 -8.63
C ILE A 337 3.48 5.70 -8.16
N ASP A 338 2.82 4.70 -7.59
CA ASP A 338 1.53 4.84 -6.91
C ASP A 338 1.58 4.17 -5.54
N TRP A 339 0.72 4.61 -4.62
CA TRP A 339 0.69 4.11 -3.24
C TRP A 339 -0.71 3.63 -2.90
N ALA A 340 -0.83 2.37 -2.49
CA ALA A 340 -2.10 1.90 -1.96
C ALA A 340 -2.33 2.50 -0.57
N ILE A 341 -3.57 2.82 -0.25
CA ILE A 341 -3.95 3.22 1.10
C ILE A 341 -4.09 1.93 1.92
N PRO A 342 -3.25 1.71 2.95
CA PRO A 342 -3.21 0.44 3.67
C PRO A 342 -4.32 0.37 4.71
N MET A 343 -5.56 0.69 4.34
CA MET A 343 -6.69 0.72 5.27
C MET A 343 -8.04 0.54 4.56
N VAL A 344 -8.95 -0.20 5.21
CA VAL A 344 -10.36 -0.33 4.81
C VAL A 344 -11.21 -0.81 5.97
N GLN A 345 -12.36 -0.17 6.23
CA GLN A 345 -13.40 -0.66 7.15
C GLN A 345 -12.88 -1.17 8.52
N GLY A 346 -11.92 -0.47 9.14
CA GLY A 346 -11.34 -0.86 10.43
C GLY A 346 -10.17 -1.84 10.36
N TYR A 347 -9.91 -2.44 9.19
CA TYR A 347 -8.71 -3.23 8.92
C TYR A 347 -7.57 -2.31 8.42
N ASN A 348 -6.39 -2.43 9.04
CA ASN A 348 -5.22 -1.59 8.76
C ASN A 348 -3.94 -2.43 8.82
N PRO A 349 -3.50 -3.04 7.71
CA PRO A 349 -2.27 -3.80 7.67
C PRO A 349 -1.05 -2.99 8.14
N GLY A 350 -0.14 -3.66 8.84
CA GLY A 350 1.06 -3.07 9.44
C GLY A 350 2.16 -2.64 8.45
N PHE A 351 1.86 -2.48 7.17
CA PHE A 351 2.86 -2.25 6.10
C PHE A 351 2.35 -1.29 5.02
N ALA A 352 3.28 -0.76 4.24
CA ALA A 352 2.98 0.03 3.05
C ALA A 352 3.02 -0.83 1.80
N ILE A 353 2.25 -0.42 0.78
CA ILE A 353 2.23 -1.05 -0.54
C ILE A 353 2.56 0.03 -1.56
N ALA A 354 3.73 -0.09 -2.19
CA ALA A 354 4.15 0.75 -3.30
C ALA A 354 3.90 0.01 -4.61
N SER A 355 3.33 0.68 -5.59
CA SER A 355 3.16 0.16 -6.95
C SER A 355 4.07 0.92 -7.89
N VAL A 356 4.79 0.21 -8.74
CA VAL A 356 5.72 0.81 -9.70
C VAL A 356 5.50 0.26 -11.10
N ARG A 357 5.65 1.11 -12.12
CA ARG A 357 5.77 0.70 -13.53
C ARG A 357 6.77 1.57 -14.28
N LEU A 358 7.49 0.97 -15.24
CA LEU A 358 8.51 1.65 -16.04
C LEU A 358 7.94 2.44 -17.24
N SER A 359 6.70 2.12 -17.66
CA SER A 359 5.97 2.87 -18.68
C SER A 359 4.45 2.60 -18.56
N LYS A 360 3.63 3.43 -19.21
CA LYS A 360 2.16 3.28 -19.24
C LYS A 360 1.67 1.96 -19.84
N GLU A 361 2.48 1.35 -20.70
CA GLU A 361 2.19 0.09 -21.41
C GLU A 361 2.52 -1.15 -20.55
N ARG A 362 3.27 -0.97 -19.45
CA ARG A 362 3.66 -2.04 -18.55
C ARG A 362 2.70 -2.16 -17.37
N ILE A 363 2.62 -3.38 -16.86
CA ILE A 363 1.85 -3.70 -15.66
C ILE A 363 2.52 -3.14 -14.41
N TRP A 364 1.72 -2.88 -13.39
CA TRP A 364 2.19 -2.49 -12.07
C TRP A 364 2.79 -3.70 -11.34
N SER A 365 3.96 -3.52 -10.73
CA SER A 365 4.53 -4.45 -9.74
C SER A 365 4.43 -3.84 -8.35
N HIS A 366 4.41 -4.66 -7.30
CA HIS A 366 3.98 -4.24 -5.96
C HIS A 366 4.99 -4.63 -4.90
N GLY A 367 5.60 -3.64 -4.28
CA GLY A 367 6.48 -3.86 -3.14
C GLY A 367 5.74 -3.64 -1.82
N ARG A 368 5.99 -4.53 -0.86
CA ARG A 368 5.33 -4.55 0.45
C ARG A 368 6.36 -4.62 1.56
N ASP A 369 6.26 -3.71 2.52
CA ASP A 369 7.15 -3.67 3.69
C ASP A 369 6.60 -2.74 4.80
N PRO A 370 6.85 -3.02 6.10
CA PRO A 370 6.61 -2.07 7.17
C PRO A 370 7.23 -0.68 6.95
N SER A 371 8.39 -0.64 6.29
CA SER A 371 9.06 0.59 5.86
C SER A 371 8.61 1.01 4.45
N PRO A 372 7.99 2.18 4.28
CA PRO A 372 7.60 2.65 2.95
C PRO A 372 8.79 2.78 1.99
N GLU A 373 9.96 3.21 2.46
CA GLU A 373 11.17 3.24 1.63
C GLU A 373 11.54 1.85 1.07
N MET A 374 11.48 0.81 1.91
CA MET A 374 11.75 -0.56 1.48
C MET A 374 10.65 -1.12 0.59
N ALA A 375 9.39 -0.79 0.85
CA ALA A 375 8.28 -1.14 -0.04
C ALA A 375 8.52 -0.57 -1.45
N LEU A 376 8.93 0.69 -1.57
CA LEU A 376 9.26 1.28 -2.88
C LEU A 376 10.46 0.58 -3.54
N LYS A 377 11.55 0.32 -2.80
CA LYS A 377 12.71 -0.38 -3.35
C LYS A 377 12.36 -1.78 -3.86
N LYS A 378 11.56 -2.53 -3.10
CA LYS A 378 11.04 -3.85 -3.53
C LYS A 378 10.21 -3.74 -4.80
N ALA A 379 9.30 -2.76 -4.88
CA ALA A 379 8.47 -2.53 -6.06
C ALA A 379 9.32 -2.21 -7.31
N ILE A 380 10.35 -1.39 -7.16
CA ILE A 380 11.30 -1.07 -8.25
C ILE A 380 12.05 -2.34 -8.68
N SER A 381 12.59 -3.10 -7.73
CA SER A 381 13.32 -4.36 -8.02
C SER A 381 12.44 -5.36 -8.75
N GLU A 382 11.22 -5.59 -8.27
CA GLU A 382 10.26 -6.50 -8.90
C GLU A 382 9.87 -6.02 -10.32
N THR A 383 9.64 -4.71 -10.50
CA THR A 383 9.32 -4.16 -11.83
C THR A 383 10.47 -4.39 -12.82
N LYS A 384 11.73 -4.18 -12.38
CA LYS A 384 12.92 -4.44 -13.21
C LYS A 384 13.06 -5.92 -13.54
N GLU A 385 12.84 -6.79 -12.56
CA GLU A 385 12.88 -8.24 -12.73
C GLU A 385 11.84 -8.72 -13.76
N TRP A 386 10.56 -8.40 -13.55
CA TRP A 386 9.47 -8.75 -14.44
C TRP A 386 9.68 -8.21 -15.86
N THR A 387 10.17 -6.99 -15.98
CA THR A 387 10.44 -6.40 -17.30
C THR A 387 11.60 -7.11 -18.01
N SER A 388 12.64 -7.50 -17.26
CA SER A 388 13.79 -8.23 -17.80
C SER A 388 13.43 -9.62 -18.31
N CYS A 389 12.39 -10.24 -17.74
CA CYS A 389 11.89 -11.54 -18.21
C CYS A 389 11.37 -11.50 -19.66
N GLY A 390 10.88 -10.34 -20.12
CA GLY A 390 10.44 -10.12 -21.50
C GLY A 390 11.52 -9.54 -22.42
N CYS A 391 12.70 -9.21 -21.89
CA CYS A 391 13.83 -8.69 -22.65
C CYS A 391 14.65 -9.86 -23.21
N VAL A 392 14.16 -10.45 -24.30
CA VAL A 392 14.80 -11.59 -24.97
C VAL A 392 16.08 -11.12 -25.67
N PRO A 393 17.25 -11.70 -25.36
CA PRO A 393 18.50 -11.36 -26.05
C PRO A 393 18.54 -11.99 -27.45
N GLU A 394 19.64 -11.78 -28.17
CA GLU A 394 19.93 -12.59 -29.35
C GLU A 394 20.04 -14.07 -28.97
N LEU A 395 19.25 -14.91 -29.63
CA LEU A 395 19.15 -16.35 -29.36
C LEU A 395 19.95 -17.15 -30.39
N THR A 396 20.54 -18.26 -29.94
CA THR A 396 21.12 -19.27 -30.83
C THR A 396 20.03 -20.22 -31.30
N TYR A 397 19.74 -20.24 -32.61
CA TYR A 397 18.77 -21.19 -33.17
C TYR A 397 19.47 -22.48 -33.60
N SER A 398 19.08 -23.62 -33.01
CA SER A 398 19.67 -24.93 -33.31
C SER A 398 18.77 -26.07 -32.81
N THR A 399 19.02 -27.28 -33.29
CA THR A 399 18.39 -28.51 -32.78
C THR A 399 19.06 -28.97 -31.50
N PHE A 400 18.36 -29.76 -30.67
CA PHE A 400 18.89 -30.20 -29.37
C PHE A 400 20.21 -31.00 -29.51
N GLY A 401 20.30 -31.87 -30.51
CA GLY A 401 21.45 -32.76 -30.72
C GLY A 401 22.73 -32.06 -31.21
N GLU A 402 22.63 -30.81 -31.68
CA GLU A 402 23.77 -30.04 -32.20
C GLU A 402 24.45 -29.18 -31.12
N LEU A 403 23.81 -28.98 -29.97
CA LEU A 403 24.30 -28.13 -28.89
C LEU A 403 25.05 -28.93 -27.83
N GLU A 404 26.30 -28.55 -27.59
CA GLU A 404 27.08 -29.09 -26.46
C GLU A 404 26.56 -28.53 -25.13
N ASN A 405 26.45 -29.40 -24.12
CA ASN A 405 25.95 -29.04 -22.78
C ASN A 405 24.57 -28.38 -22.78
N ALA A 406 23.68 -28.73 -23.71
CA ALA A 406 22.28 -28.31 -23.65
C ALA A 406 21.53 -29.03 -22.52
N ILE A 407 20.67 -28.30 -21.81
CA ILE A 407 19.76 -28.84 -20.80
C ILE A 407 18.53 -29.37 -21.53
N ASP A 408 18.17 -30.63 -21.27
CA ASP A 408 16.99 -31.25 -21.85
C ASP A 408 15.72 -30.55 -21.33
N PRO A 409 14.92 -29.90 -22.19
CA PRO A 409 13.75 -29.16 -21.74
C PRO A 409 12.73 -30.01 -20.98
N ARG A 410 12.72 -31.33 -21.22
CA ARG A 410 11.82 -32.29 -20.55
C ARG A 410 12.15 -32.49 -19.06
N GLU A 411 13.36 -32.12 -18.61
CA GLU A 411 13.76 -32.20 -17.19
C GLU A 411 13.22 -31.03 -16.36
N ILE A 412 12.76 -29.95 -17.00
CA ILE A 412 12.27 -28.74 -16.35
C ILE A 412 10.74 -28.72 -16.32
N ILE A 413 10.11 -28.98 -17.46
CA ILE A 413 8.65 -29.08 -17.54
C ILE A 413 8.24 -30.19 -18.50
N GLN A 414 7.32 -31.02 -18.03
CA GLN A 414 6.80 -32.12 -18.83
C GLN A 414 5.32 -32.33 -18.53
N PHE A 415 4.56 -32.59 -19.58
CA PHE A 415 3.14 -32.92 -19.48
C PHE A 415 2.91 -34.42 -19.61
N HIS A 416 1.87 -34.92 -18.95
CA HIS A 416 1.48 -36.31 -19.05
C HIS A 416 0.95 -36.62 -20.46
N GLN A 417 1.20 -37.81 -20.99
CA GLN A 417 0.80 -38.21 -22.36
C GLN A 417 -0.70 -38.07 -22.63
N SER A 418 -1.54 -38.15 -21.60
CA SER A 418 -2.98 -37.91 -21.73
C SER A 418 -3.36 -36.44 -21.92
N GLN A 419 -2.50 -35.50 -21.52
CA GLN A 419 -2.76 -34.07 -21.68
C GLN A 419 -2.70 -33.63 -23.14
N TYR A 420 -1.75 -34.16 -23.92
CA TYR A 420 -1.65 -33.91 -25.36
C TYR A 420 -2.88 -34.39 -26.16
N ARG A 421 -3.74 -35.23 -25.58
CA ARG A 421 -4.99 -35.70 -26.20
C ARG A 421 -6.20 -34.83 -25.87
N ILE A 422 -6.04 -33.84 -24.99
CA ILE A 422 -7.12 -32.92 -24.62
C ILE A 422 -7.34 -31.96 -25.79
N LYS A 423 -8.59 -31.84 -26.24
CA LYS A 423 -8.97 -30.86 -27.26
C LYS A 423 -8.67 -29.45 -26.75
N GLY A 424 -7.84 -28.70 -27.51
CA GLY A 424 -7.47 -27.33 -27.17
C GLY A 424 -6.33 -27.21 -26.14
N PHE A 425 -5.61 -28.29 -25.85
CA PHE A 425 -4.37 -28.20 -25.07
C PHE A 425 -3.34 -27.33 -25.83
N PRO A 426 -2.73 -26.32 -25.20
CA PRO A 426 -1.93 -25.32 -25.91
C PRO A 426 -0.53 -25.81 -26.31
N PHE A 427 -0.08 -26.95 -25.78
CA PHE A 427 1.30 -27.40 -25.93
C PHE A 427 1.46 -28.65 -26.78
N VAL A 428 2.57 -28.72 -27.51
CA VAL A 428 3.04 -29.95 -28.18
C VAL A 428 4.13 -30.65 -27.35
N SER A 429 4.46 -31.89 -27.70
CA SER A 429 5.64 -32.55 -27.14
C SER A 429 6.92 -31.93 -27.71
N PHE A 430 7.97 -31.80 -26.89
CA PHE A 430 9.27 -31.33 -27.35
C PHE A 430 9.84 -32.27 -28.42
N ASP A 431 10.16 -31.70 -29.58
CA ASP A 431 10.71 -32.42 -30.74
C ASP A 431 12.18 -32.02 -30.96
N GLU A 432 13.10 -32.95 -30.73
CA GLU A 432 14.55 -32.71 -30.83
C GLU A 432 15.01 -32.31 -32.24
N SER A 433 14.20 -32.58 -33.28
CA SER A 433 14.50 -32.23 -34.67
C SER A 433 14.10 -30.81 -35.06
N VAL A 434 13.35 -30.12 -34.20
CA VAL A 434 12.94 -28.72 -34.41
C VAL A 434 14.05 -27.78 -33.93
N SER A 435 14.29 -26.73 -34.71
CA SER A 435 15.23 -25.66 -34.34
C SER A 435 14.53 -24.65 -33.43
N TYR A 436 14.84 -24.69 -32.13
CA TYR A 436 14.35 -23.72 -31.14
C TYR A 436 15.38 -22.61 -30.90
N GLY A 437 14.95 -21.53 -30.24
CA GLY A 437 15.86 -20.52 -29.70
C GLY A 437 16.48 -20.98 -28.38
N TRP A 438 17.80 -20.85 -28.26
CA TRP A 438 18.58 -21.21 -27.08
C TRP A 438 19.35 -20.00 -26.54
N THR A 439 19.41 -19.91 -25.22
CA THR A 439 20.21 -18.90 -24.50
C THR A 439 21.23 -19.59 -23.60
N LYS A 440 22.23 -18.82 -23.16
CA LYS A 440 23.32 -19.31 -22.32
C LYS A 440 23.04 -19.04 -20.84
N GLY A 441 23.39 -20.00 -20.00
CA GLY A 441 23.47 -19.82 -18.55
C GLY A 441 24.74 -20.45 -18.00
N TYR A 442 24.89 -20.41 -16.68
CA TYR A 442 26.00 -21.01 -15.95
C TYR A 442 25.52 -21.77 -14.72
N ASP A 443 26.17 -22.87 -14.39
CA ASP A 443 25.98 -23.52 -13.08
C ASP A 443 26.76 -22.79 -11.97
N LEU A 444 26.60 -23.22 -10.72
CA LEU A 444 27.31 -22.61 -9.59
C LEU A 444 28.84 -22.74 -9.67
N ALA A 445 29.37 -23.68 -10.44
CA ALA A 445 30.81 -23.81 -10.72
C ALA A 445 31.29 -22.90 -11.87
N GLY A 446 30.38 -22.18 -12.53
CA GLY A 446 30.65 -21.31 -13.66
C GLY A 446 30.73 -22.02 -15.00
N LYS A 447 30.32 -23.30 -15.09
CA LYS A 447 30.27 -24.02 -16.37
C LYS A 447 29.08 -23.54 -17.20
N GLU A 448 29.36 -23.13 -18.43
CA GLU A 448 28.34 -22.67 -19.39
C GLU A 448 27.47 -23.83 -19.90
N PHE A 449 26.18 -23.57 -20.09
CA PHE A 449 25.20 -24.47 -20.70
C PHE A 449 24.26 -23.72 -21.65
N TYR A 450 23.58 -24.46 -22.54
CA TYR A 450 22.46 -23.93 -23.33
C TYR A 450 21.12 -24.37 -22.75
N ILE A 451 20.15 -23.46 -22.74
CA ILE A 451 18.77 -23.73 -22.31
C ILE A 451 17.78 -23.10 -23.26
N CYS A 452 16.64 -23.77 -23.45
CA CYS A 452 15.62 -23.33 -24.39
C CYS A 452 14.95 -22.02 -23.91
N ALA A 453 14.83 -21.05 -24.79
CA ALA A 453 14.27 -19.73 -24.51
C ALA A 453 12.81 -19.80 -24.01
N ASP A 454 12.04 -20.78 -24.48
CA ASP A 454 10.66 -21.10 -24.05
C ASP A 454 10.53 -21.33 -22.52
N GLN A 455 11.65 -21.65 -21.85
CA GLN A 455 11.71 -21.93 -20.41
C GLN A 455 12.37 -20.82 -19.61
N VAL A 456 12.79 -19.73 -20.26
CA VAL A 456 13.56 -18.64 -19.64
C VAL A 456 12.85 -17.29 -19.73
N TYR A 457 12.21 -16.99 -20.85
CA TYR A 457 11.66 -15.65 -21.09
C TYR A 457 10.13 -15.65 -21.10
N PHE A 458 9.53 -14.60 -20.55
CA PHE A 458 8.09 -14.35 -20.61
C PHE A 458 7.78 -12.84 -20.52
N PRO A 459 6.87 -12.30 -21.34
CA PRO A 459 6.27 -12.97 -22.49
C PRO A 459 7.33 -13.24 -23.58
N TYR A 460 7.25 -14.41 -24.19
CA TYR A 460 8.09 -14.82 -25.33
C TYR A 460 7.19 -15.53 -26.35
N PHE A 461 7.31 -15.15 -27.62
CA PHE A 461 6.45 -15.63 -28.70
C PHE A 461 7.32 -16.23 -29.80
N PRO A 462 7.72 -17.51 -29.69
CA PRO A 462 8.50 -18.16 -30.73
C PRO A 462 7.65 -18.45 -31.97
N ASP A 463 8.30 -18.56 -33.13
CA ASP A 463 7.67 -19.02 -34.38
C ASP A 463 7.40 -20.53 -34.37
N THR A 464 8.08 -21.28 -33.50
CA THR A 464 7.88 -22.72 -33.29
C THR A 464 6.63 -22.99 -32.44
N PRO A 465 5.96 -24.14 -32.63
CA PRO A 465 4.90 -24.56 -31.71
C PRO A 465 5.40 -24.61 -30.26
N CYS A 466 4.71 -23.93 -29.35
CA CYS A 466 5.10 -23.92 -27.94
C CYS A 466 4.97 -25.31 -27.32
N PHE A 467 6.01 -25.78 -26.64
CA PHE A 467 5.93 -27.01 -25.83
C PHE A 467 5.70 -26.71 -24.35
N CYS A 468 5.89 -25.47 -23.91
CA CYS A 468 5.55 -24.97 -22.58
C CYS A 468 5.37 -23.44 -22.58
N TYR A 469 4.87 -22.92 -21.46
CA TYR A 469 5.01 -21.50 -21.12
C TYR A 469 5.91 -21.35 -19.90
N SER A 470 6.62 -20.24 -19.90
CA SER A 470 7.43 -19.79 -18.78
C SER A 470 6.64 -18.80 -17.90
N ASN A 471 7.09 -18.61 -16.66
CA ASN A 471 6.63 -17.59 -15.72
C ASN A 471 7.82 -17.07 -14.88
N SER A 472 7.53 -16.27 -13.86
CA SER A 472 8.51 -15.62 -12.96
C SER A 472 9.18 -16.57 -11.96
N SER A 473 8.81 -17.85 -11.92
CA SER A 473 9.36 -18.78 -10.92
C SER A 473 10.88 -18.87 -11.06
N GLY A 474 11.56 -18.54 -9.97
CA GLY A 474 13.02 -18.52 -9.88
C GLY A 474 13.68 -17.24 -10.39
N CYS A 475 12.90 -16.26 -10.83
CA CYS A 475 13.43 -14.92 -11.10
C CYS A 475 13.70 -14.18 -9.79
N ALA A 476 14.77 -13.38 -9.77
CA ALA A 476 15.11 -12.55 -8.62
C ALA A 476 15.98 -11.36 -9.05
N ALA A 477 15.72 -10.18 -8.49
CA ALA A 477 16.57 -9.01 -8.61
C ALA A 477 17.14 -8.57 -7.26
N HIS A 478 18.47 -8.43 -7.17
CA HIS A 478 19.14 -7.91 -5.99
C HIS A 478 20.49 -7.24 -6.32
N PRO A 479 20.94 -6.21 -5.57
CA PRO A 479 22.27 -5.61 -5.81
C PRO A 479 23.43 -6.59 -5.66
N ASP A 480 23.34 -7.50 -4.69
CA ASP A 480 24.27 -8.62 -4.54
C ASP A 480 23.81 -9.85 -5.34
N ARG A 481 24.71 -10.39 -6.18
CA ARG A 481 24.44 -11.52 -7.08
C ARG A 481 24.13 -12.81 -6.34
N GLN A 482 24.85 -13.10 -5.25
CA GLN A 482 24.63 -14.34 -4.49
C GLN A 482 23.24 -14.33 -3.85
N THR A 483 22.84 -13.19 -3.28
CA THR A 483 21.51 -13.00 -2.71
C THR A 483 20.42 -13.13 -3.78
N ALA A 484 20.62 -12.61 -5.01
CA ALA A 484 19.66 -12.81 -6.10
C ALA A 484 19.48 -14.32 -6.41
N ILE A 485 20.58 -15.07 -6.47
CA ILE A 485 20.55 -16.52 -6.70
C ILE A 485 19.85 -17.25 -5.54
N GLU A 486 20.15 -16.91 -4.29
CA GLU A 486 19.53 -17.52 -3.11
C GLU A 486 18.03 -17.25 -3.06
N THR A 487 17.59 -16.01 -3.28
CA THR A 487 16.18 -15.62 -3.32
C THR A 487 15.43 -16.38 -4.42
N GLY A 488 15.95 -16.39 -5.66
CA GLY A 488 15.31 -17.13 -6.75
C GLY A 488 15.26 -18.63 -6.49
N THR A 489 16.26 -19.19 -5.80
CA THR A 489 16.26 -20.62 -5.42
C THR A 489 15.21 -20.93 -4.36
N LEU A 490 15.10 -20.09 -3.33
CA LEU A 490 14.10 -20.28 -2.29
C LEU A 490 12.69 -20.11 -2.83
N GLU A 491 12.45 -19.16 -3.74
CA GLU A 491 11.17 -19.04 -4.43
C GLU A 491 10.83 -20.30 -5.24
N LEU A 492 11.78 -20.89 -5.97
CA LEU A 492 11.54 -22.17 -6.65
C LEU A 492 11.13 -23.28 -5.69
N VAL A 493 11.78 -23.38 -4.52
CA VAL A 493 11.44 -24.36 -3.49
C VAL A 493 10.03 -24.12 -2.94
N GLU A 494 9.66 -22.86 -2.75
CA GLU A 494 8.32 -22.46 -2.33
C GLU A 494 7.26 -22.94 -3.33
N ARG A 495 7.43 -22.60 -4.61
CA ARG A 495 6.51 -22.97 -5.70
C ARG A 495 6.40 -24.48 -5.84
N ASP A 496 7.52 -25.17 -5.77
CA ASP A 496 7.57 -26.63 -5.81
C ASP A 496 6.78 -27.25 -4.65
N ALA A 497 7.00 -26.77 -3.42
CA ALA A 497 6.29 -27.28 -2.26
C ALA A 497 4.77 -27.07 -2.35
N PHE A 498 4.34 -25.87 -2.76
CA PHE A 498 2.92 -25.57 -2.95
C PHE A 498 2.27 -26.45 -4.02
N ILE A 499 2.88 -26.54 -5.21
CA ILE A 499 2.33 -27.27 -6.34
C ILE A 499 2.20 -28.76 -6.06
N ASN A 500 3.24 -29.35 -5.47
CA ASN A 500 3.18 -30.75 -5.05
C ASN A 500 2.10 -30.96 -3.99
N SER A 501 1.98 -30.06 -3.01
CA SER A 501 0.95 -30.16 -1.96
C SER A 501 -0.47 -30.08 -2.52
N TYR A 502 -0.71 -29.15 -3.45
CA TYR A 502 -2.02 -28.93 -4.06
C TYR A 502 -2.43 -30.06 -5.02
N PHE A 503 -1.57 -30.44 -5.96
CA PHE A 503 -1.92 -31.46 -6.95
C PHE A 503 -2.02 -32.87 -6.35
N CYS A 504 -1.23 -33.16 -5.33
CA CYS A 504 -1.26 -34.45 -4.64
C CYS A 504 -2.22 -34.47 -3.45
N LYS A 505 -2.85 -33.35 -3.10
CA LYS A 505 -3.71 -33.18 -1.91
C LYS A 505 -3.04 -33.69 -0.64
N LEU A 506 -1.82 -33.23 -0.40
CA LEU A 506 -1.04 -33.66 0.76
C LEU A 506 -1.66 -33.16 2.06
N ASP A 507 -1.74 -34.05 3.05
CA ASP A 507 -2.21 -33.74 4.40
C ASP A 507 -1.06 -33.18 5.25
N ARG A 508 -0.98 -31.84 5.31
CA ARG A 508 0.11 -31.06 5.92
C ARG A 508 -0.27 -30.51 7.30
N PRO A 509 0.66 -30.48 8.28
CA PRO A 509 0.34 -30.09 9.65
C PRO A 509 0.16 -28.58 9.82
N TYR A 510 -0.75 -28.20 10.70
CA TYR A 510 -0.90 -26.80 11.13
C TYR A 510 0.09 -26.44 12.21
N VAL A 511 0.43 -25.17 12.23
CA VAL A 511 1.15 -24.53 13.32
C VAL A 511 0.14 -24.09 14.37
N ASP A 512 0.31 -24.54 15.61
CA ASP A 512 -0.53 -24.13 16.73
C ASP A 512 -0.34 -22.64 17.00
N THR A 513 -1.45 -21.88 17.02
CA THR A 513 -1.43 -20.41 17.05
C THR A 513 -0.83 -19.84 18.32
N ASP A 514 -1.00 -20.53 19.46
CA ASP A 514 -0.44 -20.17 20.77
C ASP A 514 1.08 -20.36 20.86
N THR A 515 1.69 -20.96 19.83
CA THR A 515 3.14 -21.12 19.72
C THR A 515 3.80 -20.08 18.80
N LEU A 516 3.00 -19.26 18.10
CA LEU A 516 3.48 -18.21 17.20
C LEU A 516 4.04 -17.02 17.99
N PRO A 517 5.00 -16.25 17.43
CA PRO A 517 5.41 -14.97 18.02
C PRO A 517 4.22 -13.98 18.15
N ASP A 518 4.18 -13.21 19.24
CA ASP A 518 3.11 -12.22 19.53
C ASP A 518 2.83 -11.27 18.34
N SER A 519 3.89 -10.88 17.61
CA SER A 519 3.80 -10.00 16.43
C SER A 519 3.01 -10.62 15.29
N ILE A 520 3.11 -11.94 15.11
CA ILE A 520 2.40 -12.74 14.11
C ILE A 520 0.99 -13.04 14.59
N GLU A 521 0.82 -13.45 15.85
CA GLU A 521 -0.49 -13.75 16.43
C GLU A 521 -1.43 -12.55 16.33
N LYS A 522 -0.92 -11.35 16.64
CA LYS A 522 -1.70 -10.10 16.51
C LYS A 522 -2.20 -9.85 15.09
N ARG A 523 -1.38 -10.10 14.07
CA ARG A 523 -1.76 -9.93 12.65
C ARG A 523 -2.86 -10.91 12.25
N ILE A 524 -2.80 -12.14 12.75
CA ILE A 524 -3.85 -13.14 12.58
C ILE A 524 -5.15 -12.67 13.26
N GLN A 525 -5.08 -12.17 14.50
CA GLN A 525 -6.23 -11.63 15.22
C GLN A 525 -6.87 -10.42 14.49
N ASP A 526 -6.05 -9.57 13.85
CA ASP A 526 -6.53 -8.43 13.05
C ASP A 526 -7.29 -8.92 11.79
N LEU A 527 -6.82 -9.99 11.13
CA LEU A 527 -7.52 -10.65 10.02
C LEU A 527 -8.82 -11.33 10.48
N GLU A 528 -8.80 -12.00 11.64
CA GLU A 528 -9.98 -12.62 12.25
C GLU A 528 -11.05 -11.58 12.62
N SER A 529 -10.61 -10.42 13.13
CA SER A 529 -11.49 -9.28 13.40
C SER A 529 -12.12 -8.70 12.13
N ALA A 530 -11.46 -8.88 10.97
CA ALA A 530 -12.00 -8.56 9.64
C ALA A 530 -12.86 -9.69 9.04
N GLY A 531 -13.13 -10.76 9.79
CA GLY A 531 -14.01 -11.87 9.41
C GLY A 531 -13.32 -13.03 8.68
N PHE A 532 -11.99 -13.06 8.64
CA PHE A 532 -11.23 -14.14 8.00
C PHE A 532 -10.83 -15.22 9.00
N LYS A 533 -11.06 -16.48 8.66
CA LYS A 533 -10.36 -17.61 9.31
C LYS A 533 -8.98 -17.73 8.66
N VAL A 534 -7.94 -17.83 9.48
CA VAL A 534 -6.55 -17.89 9.01
C VAL A 534 -5.89 -19.15 9.51
N TRP A 535 -5.11 -19.78 8.64
CA TRP A 535 -4.34 -20.98 8.96
C TRP A 535 -2.89 -20.81 8.55
N VAL A 536 -1.98 -21.16 9.46
CA VAL A 536 -0.53 -21.27 9.20
C VAL A 536 -0.19 -22.76 9.11
N ILE A 537 0.41 -23.17 8.01
CA ILE A 537 0.66 -24.58 7.67
C ILE A 537 2.14 -24.77 7.31
N ASP A 538 2.73 -25.84 7.81
CA ASP A 538 4.06 -26.27 7.37
C ASP A 538 3.96 -27.09 6.07
N HIS A 539 4.24 -26.41 4.95
CA HIS A 539 4.32 -26.99 3.61
C HIS A 539 5.71 -27.56 3.28
N SER A 540 6.64 -27.59 4.23
CA SER A 540 8.00 -28.08 4.00
C SER A 540 8.00 -29.53 3.49
N LEU A 541 8.64 -29.73 2.33
CA LEU A 541 8.89 -31.05 1.77
C LEU A 541 10.33 -31.49 2.08
N ASP A 542 11.06 -31.98 1.08
CA ASP A 542 12.41 -32.49 1.22
C ASP A 542 13.49 -31.51 0.79
N LEU A 543 13.17 -30.23 0.57
CA LEU A 543 14.13 -29.21 0.12
C LEU A 543 14.46 -28.23 1.25
N ALA A 544 13.74 -27.12 1.40
CA ALA A 544 13.92 -26.12 2.45
C ALA A 544 12.60 -25.88 3.21
N PRO A 545 12.61 -25.13 4.33
CA PRO A 545 11.39 -24.77 5.04
C PRO A 545 10.46 -23.96 4.15
N VAL A 546 9.19 -24.32 4.12
CA VAL A 546 8.15 -23.56 3.41
C VAL A 546 6.95 -23.40 4.32
N VAL A 547 6.63 -22.15 4.62
CA VAL A 547 5.40 -21.79 5.32
C VAL A 547 4.34 -21.45 4.30
N PHE A 548 3.12 -21.92 4.54
CA PHE A 548 1.94 -21.56 3.78
C PHE A 548 0.89 -20.95 4.69
N VAL A 549 0.30 -19.85 4.24
CA VAL A 549 -0.78 -19.15 4.94
C VAL A 549 -2.01 -19.17 4.04
N PHE A 550 -3.12 -19.62 4.61
CA PHE A 550 -4.42 -19.64 3.94
C PHE A 550 -5.40 -18.79 4.73
N ALA A 551 -6.20 -17.96 4.04
CA ALA A 551 -7.26 -17.19 4.66
C ALA A 551 -8.57 -17.37 3.90
N GLN A 552 -9.68 -17.48 4.64
CA GLN A 552 -11.01 -17.65 4.06
C GLN A 552 -12.06 -16.85 4.82
N ASN A 553 -12.98 -16.22 4.09
CA ASN A 553 -14.14 -15.52 4.64
C ASN A 553 -15.43 -16.07 3.99
N GLU A 554 -16.30 -16.64 4.82
CA GLU A 554 -17.54 -17.29 4.38
C GLU A 554 -18.61 -16.29 3.92
N ASP A 555 -18.69 -15.11 4.56
CA ASP A 555 -19.73 -14.11 4.29
C ASP A 555 -19.56 -13.49 2.90
N ILE A 556 -18.31 -13.15 2.54
CA ILE A 556 -17.99 -12.58 1.22
C ILE A 556 -17.57 -13.66 0.19
N HIS A 557 -17.54 -14.93 0.60
CA HIS A 557 -17.18 -16.09 -0.23
C HIS A 557 -15.82 -15.93 -0.93
N TYR A 558 -14.76 -15.72 -0.15
CA TYR A 558 -13.41 -15.50 -0.66
C TYR A 558 -12.38 -16.35 0.06
N SER A 559 -11.46 -16.93 -0.72
CA SER A 559 -10.24 -17.56 -0.23
C SER A 559 -9.01 -16.98 -0.92
N THR A 560 -7.93 -16.83 -0.16
CA THR A 560 -6.62 -16.42 -0.66
C THR A 560 -5.53 -17.16 0.11
N CYS A 561 -4.35 -17.26 -0.49
CA CYS A 561 -3.21 -17.89 0.14
C CYS A 561 -1.90 -17.36 -0.39
N ALA A 562 -0.85 -17.51 0.41
CA ALA A 562 0.51 -17.28 -0.01
C ALA A 562 1.45 -18.27 0.69
N SER A 563 2.66 -18.40 0.17
CA SER A 563 3.74 -19.13 0.81
C SER A 563 5.00 -18.30 0.84
N CYS A 564 5.95 -18.75 1.66
CA CYS A 564 7.31 -18.24 1.65
C CYS A 564 8.27 -19.35 2.07
N SER A 565 9.38 -19.46 1.35
CA SER A 565 10.51 -20.31 1.71
C SER A 565 11.63 -19.45 2.30
N SER A 566 12.08 -19.79 3.51
CA SER A 566 13.21 -19.10 4.15
C SER A 566 13.83 -20.00 5.22
N PHE A 567 15.14 -19.83 5.45
CA PHE A 567 15.82 -20.42 6.60
C PHE A 567 15.50 -19.70 7.91
N ASP A 568 15.01 -18.46 7.82
CA ASP A 568 14.39 -17.72 8.93
C ASP A 568 12.87 -17.97 8.91
N ILE A 569 12.40 -18.80 9.83
CA ILE A 569 11.00 -19.21 9.91
C ILE A 569 10.07 -18.04 10.28
N GLU A 570 10.53 -17.10 11.13
CA GLU A 570 9.73 -15.92 11.47
C GLU A 570 9.56 -15.03 10.25
N HIS A 571 10.63 -14.86 9.46
CA HIS A 571 10.55 -14.19 8.16
C HIS A 571 9.58 -14.89 7.20
N ALA A 572 9.65 -16.23 7.09
CA ALA A 572 8.76 -16.99 6.21
C ALA A 572 7.27 -16.78 6.56
N VAL A 573 6.91 -16.93 7.84
CA VAL A 573 5.52 -16.69 8.29
C VAL A 573 5.11 -15.24 8.07
N SER A 574 5.98 -14.29 8.44
CA SER A 574 5.68 -12.87 8.32
C SER A 574 5.47 -12.42 6.87
N HIS A 575 6.28 -12.93 5.93
CA HIS A 575 6.17 -12.63 4.51
C HIS A 575 4.93 -13.26 3.89
N ALA A 576 4.66 -14.55 4.15
CA ALA A 576 3.46 -15.21 3.66
C ALA A 576 2.17 -14.54 4.19
N LEU A 577 2.16 -14.11 5.46
CA LEU A 577 1.07 -13.30 6.00
C LEU A 577 0.93 -11.97 5.27
N MET A 578 2.03 -11.28 4.96
CA MET A 578 1.99 -9.96 4.32
C MET A 578 1.33 -10.02 2.93
N GLU A 579 1.57 -11.10 2.19
CA GLU A 579 0.93 -11.35 0.89
C GLU A 579 -0.57 -11.64 1.02
N VAL A 580 -0.96 -12.45 2.02
CA VAL A 580 -2.38 -12.71 2.34
C VAL A 580 -3.10 -11.44 2.79
N GLU A 581 -2.49 -10.65 3.67
CA GLU A 581 -3.03 -9.38 4.17
C GLU A 581 -3.23 -8.37 3.03
N ALA A 582 -2.30 -8.31 2.06
CA ALA A 582 -2.44 -7.45 0.89
C ALA A 582 -3.61 -7.89 -0.01
N SER A 583 -3.78 -9.20 -0.20
CA SER A 583 -4.90 -9.77 -0.97
C SER A 583 -6.24 -9.52 -0.29
N VAL A 584 -6.29 -9.67 1.04
CA VAL A 584 -7.46 -9.34 1.88
C VAL A 584 -7.80 -7.85 1.80
N LEU A 585 -6.81 -6.97 1.94
CA LEU A 585 -6.99 -5.52 1.81
C LEU A 585 -7.60 -5.18 0.45
N HIS A 586 -7.01 -5.68 -0.63
CA HIS A 586 -7.50 -5.47 -1.99
C HIS A 586 -8.96 -5.94 -2.15
N ARG A 587 -9.29 -7.14 -1.63
CA ARG A 587 -10.66 -7.67 -1.66
C ARG A 587 -11.64 -6.78 -0.91
N LEU A 588 -11.31 -6.34 0.30
CA LEU A 588 -12.19 -5.51 1.12
C LEU A 588 -12.40 -4.11 0.52
N GLN A 589 -11.40 -3.57 -0.20
CA GLN A 589 -11.50 -2.28 -0.89
C GLN A 589 -12.34 -2.32 -2.16
N HIS A 590 -12.21 -3.39 -2.96
CA HIS A 590 -12.83 -3.45 -4.30
C HIS A 590 -14.09 -4.33 -4.36
N GLY A 591 -14.35 -5.15 -3.33
CA GLY A 591 -15.52 -6.01 -3.26
C GLY A 591 -15.42 -7.29 -4.10
N LYS A 592 -16.57 -7.81 -4.54
CA LYS A 592 -16.67 -9.07 -5.30
C LYS A 592 -15.95 -8.95 -6.66
N PRO A 593 -15.15 -9.93 -7.09
CA PRO A 593 -14.48 -9.86 -8.39
C PRO A 593 -15.45 -10.15 -9.54
N ASP A 594 -15.02 -9.84 -10.77
CA ASP A 594 -15.69 -10.32 -11.97
C ASP A 594 -15.73 -11.85 -12.00
N GLU A 595 -16.84 -12.40 -12.49
CA GLU A 595 -17.03 -13.85 -12.59
C GLU A 595 -16.17 -14.44 -13.70
N ILE A 596 -15.62 -15.63 -13.45
CA ILE A 596 -14.79 -16.36 -14.41
C ILE A 596 -15.04 -17.86 -14.30
N LYS A 597 -15.10 -18.54 -15.44
CA LYS A 597 -15.22 -20.00 -15.46
C LYS A 597 -13.86 -20.67 -15.29
N PRO A 598 -13.81 -21.89 -14.72
CA PRO A 598 -12.54 -22.60 -14.55
C PRO A 598 -11.71 -22.73 -15.83
N ASN A 599 -12.34 -22.94 -16.99
CA ASN A 599 -11.66 -23.10 -18.28
C ASN A 599 -11.26 -21.77 -18.96
N GLU A 600 -11.60 -20.63 -18.37
CA GLU A 600 -11.21 -19.29 -18.82
C GLU A 600 -10.01 -18.75 -18.03
N VAL A 601 -9.59 -19.46 -16.95
CA VAL A 601 -8.43 -19.09 -16.13
C VAL A 601 -7.14 -19.27 -16.92
N ILE A 602 -6.36 -18.19 -17.02
CA ILE A 602 -5.07 -18.16 -17.72
C ILE A 602 -3.99 -17.49 -16.87
N TRP A 603 -4.31 -16.34 -16.26
CA TRP A 603 -3.36 -15.49 -15.53
C TRP A 603 -3.44 -15.69 -14.02
N PRO A 604 -2.41 -15.31 -13.25
CA PRO A 604 -2.44 -15.43 -11.79
C PRO A 604 -3.66 -14.75 -11.14
N ASN A 605 -3.98 -13.51 -11.55
CA ASN A 605 -5.18 -12.79 -11.08
C ASN A 605 -6.52 -13.51 -11.41
N ASP A 606 -6.56 -14.36 -12.43
CA ASP A 606 -7.77 -15.13 -12.77
C ASP A 606 -8.06 -16.22 -11.72
N HIS A 607 -7.01 -16.76 -11.08
CA HIS A 607 -7.17 -17.67 -9.96
C HIS A 607 -7.85 -16.97 -8.77
N GLY A 608 -7.47 -15.72 -8.49
CA GLY A 608 -8.11 -14.92 -7.44
C GLY A 608 -9.54 -14.55 -7.69
N LYS A 609 -9.87 -14.23 -8.95
CA LYS A 609 -11.26 -14.07 -9.39
C LYS A 609 -12.04 -15.38 -9.18
N LEU A 610 -11.46 -16.52 -9.55
CA LEU A 610 -12.09 -17.82 -9.41
C LEU A 610 -12.44 -18.12 -7.94
N TYR A 611 -11.49 -17.93 -7.02
CA TYR A 611 -11.64 -18.20 -5.58
C TYR A 611 -12.36 -17.07 -4.81
N GLY A 612 -12.72 -15.96 -5.46
CA GLY A 612 -13.68 -14.97 -4.96
C GLY A 612 -15.12 -15.20 -5.37
N GLN A 613 -15.45 -16.39 -5.86
CA GLN A 613 -16.81 -16.79 -6.22
C GLN A 613 -17.34 -17.85 -5.25
N LYS A 614 -18.60 -17.68 -4.83
CA LYS A 614 -19.36 -18.62 -3.99
C LYS A 614 -19.26 -20.08 -4.42
N GLN A 615 -19.20 -20.36 -5.71
CA GLN A 615 -19.13 -21.74 -6.22
C GLN A 615 -17.76 -22.41 -5.99
N PHE A 616 -16.69 -21.64 -5.80
CA PHE A 616 -15.32 -22.15 -5.86
C PHE A 616 -14.43 -21.81 -4.68
N PHE A 617 -14.77 -20.83 -3.82
CA PHE A 617 -13.90 -20.42 -2.71
C PHE A 617 -13.49 -21.57 -1.77
N GLN A 618 -14.38 -22.55 -1.56
CA GLN A 618 -14.12 -23.76 -0.74
C GLN A 618 -13.40 -24.90 -1.49
N ARG A 619 -13.04 -24.74 -2.76
CA ARG A 619 -12.43 -25.82 -3.56
C ARG A 619 -11.08 -26.27 -3.05
N ALA A 620 -10.41 -25.43 -2.27
CA ALA A 620 -9.09 -25.67 -1.70
C ALA A 620 -9.12 -26.04 -0.20
N ASP A 621 -10.30 -26.29 0.39
CA ASP A 621 -10.43 -26.58 1.83
C ASP A 621 -9.61 -27.80 2.27
N PHE A 622 -9.35 -28.75 1.36
CA PHE A 622 -8.48 -29.90 1.64
C PHE A 622 -7.03 -29.51 2.04
N LEU A 623 -6.57 -28.30 1.72
CA LEU A 623 -5.27 -27.78 2.19
C LEU A 623 -5.32 -27.44 3.68
N VAL A 624 -6.52 -27.20 4.22
CA VAL A 624 -6.82 -26.79 5.59
C VAL A 624 -7.85 -27.75 6.24
N GLU A 625 -7.67 -29.05 6.06
CA GLU A 625 -8.50 -30.08 6.72
C GLU A 625 -7.69 -31.03 7.65
N SER A 626 -6.40 -30.75 7.88
CA SER A 626 -5.53 -31.65 8.64
C SER A 626 -5.90 -31.77 10.13
N SER A 627 -5.75 -32.95 10.71
CA SER A 627 -5.77 -33.11 12.17
C SER A 627 -4.38 -33.02 12.80
N LYS A 628 -3.30 -32.92 12.01
CA LYS A 628 -1.93 -32.85 12.51
C LYS A 628 -1.64 -31.43 13.00
N ARG A 629 -0.91 -31.33 14.11
CA ARG A 629 -0.49 -30.09 14.76
C ARG A 629 0.99 -30.16 15.09
N ILE A 630 1.66 -29.03 14.96
CA ILE A 630 3.06 -28.83 15.33
C ILE A 630 3.20 -27.45 15.98
N SER A 631 4.25 -27.27 16.79
CA SER A 631 4.62 -25.94 17.28
C SER A 631 5.40 -25.15 16.22
N PHE A 632 5.44 -23.83 16.36
CA PHE A 632 6.23 -22.92 15.50
C PHE A 632 7.70 -23.34 15.35
N ARG A 633 8.30 -23.91 16.40
CA ARG A 633 9.72 -24.34 16.39
C ARG A 633 9.97 -25.62 15.61
N GLU A 634 8.92 -26.36 15.26
CA GLU A 634 9.02 -27.64 14.53
C GLU A 634 8.87 -27.46 13.01
N ILE A 635 8.51 -26.25 12.55
CA ILE A 635 8.38 -25.94 11.13
C ILE A 635 9.68 -26.28 10.40
N GLY A 636 9.56 -27.01 9.28
CA GLY A 636 10.72 -27.34 8.46
C GLY A 636 11.65 -28.40 9.05
N GLY A 637 11.26 -29.10 10.13
CA GLY A 637 12.13 -30.04 10.85
C GLY A 637 12.76 -31.18 10.03
N PHE A 638 12.25 -31.48 8.82
CA PHE A 638 12.79 -32.50 7.90
C PHE A 638 13.47 -31.91 6.65
N SER A 639 13.48 -30.58 6.53
CA SER A 639 14.03 -29.83 5.38
C SER A 639 15.47 -29.34 5.65
N ALA A 640 16.15 -28.80 4.64
CA ALA A 640 17.47 -28.18 4.80
C ALA A 640 17.32 -26.85 5.51
N LEU A 641 17.96 -26.69 6.66
CA LEU A 641 17.86 -25.48 7.47
C LEU A 641 18.92 -24.44 7.12
N THR A 642 19.82 -24.77 6.19
CA THR A 642 20.87 -23.86 5.70
C THR A 642 21.02 -23.94 4.19
N TRP A 643 21.62 -22.90 3.61
CA TRP A 643 21.94 -22.85 2.19
C TRP A 643 22.83 -24.02 1.74
N SER A 644 23.85 -24.37 2.52
CA SER A 644 24.74 -25.49 2.21
C SER A 644 23.99 -26.82 2.18
N GLU A 645 23.14 -27.08 3.17
CA GLU A 645 22.33 -28.30 3.20
C GLU A 645 21.36 -28.39 2.02
N LEU A 646 20.83 -27.25 1.55
CA LEU A 646 19.96 -27.21 0.38
C LEU A 646 20.73 -27.59 -0.89
N LEU A 647 21.94 -27.04 -1.07
CA LEU A 647 22.81 -27.40 -2.18
C LEU A 647 23.20 -28.90 -2.13
N ASP A 648 23.55 -29.42 -0.96
CA ASP A 648 23.84 -30.85 -0.77
C ASP A 648 22.64 -31.71 -1.16
N ARG A 649 21.40 -31.27 -0.86
CA ARG A 649 20.18 -31.99 -1.26
C ARG A 649 19.96 -32.00 -2.77
N PHE A 650 20.26 -30.90 -3.46
CA PHE A 650 20.23 -30.87 -4.92
C PHE A 650 21.29 -31.81 -5.52
N GLU A 651 22.52 -31.76 -5.02
CA GLU A 651 23.61 -32.63 -5.48
C GLU A 651 23.30 -34.12 -5.25
N ASN A 652 22.82 -34.49 -4.05
CA ASN A 652 22.43 -35.87 -3.73
C ASN A 652 21.30 -36.41 -4.61
N LYS A 653 20.47 -35.52 -5.17
CA LYS A 653 19.41 -35.88 -6.13
C LYS A 653 19.91 -35.90 -7.58
N GLY A 654 21.15 -35.49 -7.83
CA GLY A 654 21.71 -35.29 -9.17
C GLY A 654 21.11 -34.09 -9.90
N TRP A 655 20.53 -33.13 -9.17
CA TRP A 655 19.90 -31.95 -9.75
C TRP A 655 20.91 -30.83 -9.95
N LYS A 656 20.90 -30.25 -11.14
CA LYS A 656 21.79 -29.14 -11.48
C LYS A 656 21.20 -27.83 -10.97
N HIS A 657 22.02 -26.98 -10.36
CA HIS A 657 21.64 -25.62 -10.02
C HIS A 657 22.09 -24.68 -11.14
N LEU A 658 21.12 -24.19 -11.91
CA LEU A 658 21.33 -23.46 -13.15
C LEU A 658 20.93 -22.00 -12.99
N VAL A 659 21.74 -21.09 -13.50
CA VAL A 659 21.49 -19.65 -13.43
C VAL A 659 21.58 -19.03 -14.82
N VAL A 660 20.53 -18.33 -15.22
CA VAL A 660 20.48 -17.54 -16.46
C VAL A 660 20.44 -16.06 -16.10
N PRO A 661 21.44 -15.26 -16.49
CA PRO A 661 21.40 -13.82 -16.25
C PRO A 661 20.36 -13.15 -17.17
N LEU A 662 19.50 -12.31 -16.59
CA LEU A 662 18.51 -11.53 -17.33
C LEU A 662 19.02 -10.09 -17.51
N LYS A 663 18.73 -9.50 -18.67
CA LYS A 663 19.17 -8.14 -19.01
C LYS A 663 17.97 -7.25 -19.27
N LEU A 664 17.82 -6.21 -18.48
CA LEU A 664 16.87 -5.12 -18.74
C LEU A 664 17.37 -4.28 -19.93
N SER A 665 16.48 -3.94 -20.86
CA SER A 665 16.79 -3.05 -21.99
C SER A 665 17.28 -1.68 -21.49
N ASP A 666 18.21 -1.07 -22.24
CA ASP A 666 18.66 0.31 -22.01
C ASP A 666 17.51 1.33 -22.13
N ASP A 667 16.45 0.99 -22.89
CA ASP A 667 15.22 1.79 -22.98
C ASP A 667 14.51 1.96 -21.62
N TYR A 668 14.76 1.03 -20.70
CA TYR A 668 14.23 1.04 -19.33
C TYR A 668 15.31 1.35 -18.29
N GLY A 669 16.44 1.93 -18.71
CA GLY A 669 17.55 2.32 -17.83
C GLY A 669 18.57 1.21 -17.54
N GLY A 670 18.39 0.02 -18.12
CA GLY A 670 19.28 -1.12 -17.92
C GLY A 670 19.32 -1.64 -16.48
N ASN A 671 20.15 -2.65 -16.23
CA ASN A 671 20.21 -3.29 -14.91
C ASN A 671 20.66 -2.33 -13.78
N GLY A 672 21.44 -1.29 -14.10
CA GLY A 672 22.10 -0.45 -13.11
C GLY A 672 22.93 -1.30 -12.15
N ASP A 673 22.74 -1.11 -10.84
CA ASP A 673 23.41 -1.90 -9.80
C ASP A 673 22.72 -3.24 -9.50
N SER A 674 21.62 -3.59 -10.19
CA SER A 674 20.84 -4.81 -9.91
C SER A 674 21.37 -6.02 -10.67
N ASN A 675 21.62 -7.12 -9.97
CA ASN A 675 21.80 -8.43 -10.57
C ASN A 675 20.43 -9.09 -10.71
N ILE A 676 20.00 -9.31 -11.95
CA ILE A 676 18.73 -9.94 -12.27
C ILE A 676 19.02 -11.31 -12.86
N VAL A 677 18.53 -12.35 -12.22
CA VAL A 677 18.78 -13.73 -12.60
C VAL A 677 17.49 -14.51 -12.68
N ARG A 678 17.52 -15.59 -13.45
CA ARG A 678 16.60 -16.69 -13.32
C ARG A 678 17.33 -17.94 -12.89
N VAL A 679 16.93 -18.49 -11.76
CA VAL A 679 17.39 -19.79 -11.28
C VAL A 679 16.47 -20.87 -11.83
N ILE A 680 17.05 -22.01 -12.19
CA ILE A 680 16.34 -23.21 -12.62
C ILE A 680 17.02 -24.42 -11.96
N VAL A 681 16.22 -25.29 -11.34
CA VAL A 681 16.71 -26.56 -10.79
C VAL A 681 15.91 -27.70 -11.43
N PRO A 682 16.41 -28.33 -12.50
CA PRO A 682 15.72 -29.43 -13.17
C PRO A 682 15.42 -30.56 -12.17
N GLY A 683 14.16 -31.01 -12.15
CA GLY A 683 13.63 -31.93 -11.15
C GLY A 683 12.66 -31.31 -10.15
N THR A 684 12.72 -29.99 -9.91
CA THR A 684 11.65 -29.25 -9.22
C THR A 684 10.40 -29.13 -10.11
N VAL A 685 9.22 -29.01 -9.51
CA VAL A 685 7.96 -28.80 -10.24
C VAL A 685 7.69 -27.30 -10.30
N GLN A 686 7.76 -26.74 -11.51
CA GLN A 686 7.44 -25.33 -11.74
C GLN A 686 5.95 -25.04 -11.47
N MET A 687 5.66 -23.85 -10.97
CA MET A 687 4.28 -23.36 -10.92
C MET A 687 3.73 -23.20 -12.33
N THR A 688 2.44 -23.47 -12.53
CA THR A 688 1.76 -23.32 -13.81
C THR A 688 0.40 -22.70 -13.58
N PHE A 689 0.06 -21.67 -14.33
CA PHE A 689 -1.24 -21.02 -14.28
C PHE A 689 -2.18 -21.58 -15.34
N GLY A 690 -3.47 -21.52 -15.05
CA GLY A 690 -4.53 -21.86 -15.98
C GLY A 690 -5.13 -23.26 -15.85
N TYR A 691 -6.10 -23.55 -16.71
CA TYR A 691 -6.91 -24.77 -16.64
C TYR A 691 -6.30 -25.95 -17.36
N ARG A 692 -6.08 -27.05 -16.63
CA ARG A 692 -5.54 -28.32 -17.16
C ARG A 692 -4.11 -28.25 -17.71
N GLN A 693 -3.34 -27.28 -17.23
CA GLN A 693 -1.93 -27.06 -17.60
C GLN A 693 -0.96 -27.54 -16.51
N GLU A 694 -1.42 -28.42 -15.61
CA GLU A 694 -0.54 -29.02 -14.60
C GLU A 694 0.66 -29.73 -15.26
N PRO A 695 1.89 -29.60 -14.76
CA PRO A 695 3.07 -30.27 -15.30
C PRO A 695 3.09 -31.75 -14.87
N ALA A 696 2.03 -32.49 -15.17
CA ALA A 696 1.80 -33.84 -14.64
C ALA A 696 2.67 -34.94 -15.28
N GLY A 697 3.58 -34.57 -16.19
CA GLY A 697 4.65 -35.46 -16.64
C GLY A 697 5.81 -35.52 -15.65
N MET A 698 5.92 -34.54 -14.74
CA MET A 698 7.04 -34.45 -13.81
C MET A 698 7.05 -35.59 -12.80
N LYS A 699 8.16 -36.33 -12.75
CA LYS A 699 8.35 -37.47 -11.84
C LYS A 699 8.18 -37.08 -10.37
N ARG A 700 8.61 -35.87 -10.00
CA ARG A 700 8.60 -35.35 -8.63
C ARG A 700 7.20 -35.34 -8.00
N LEU A 701 6.14 -35.04 -8.75
CA LEU A 701 4.75 -35.10 -8.25
C LEU A 701 4.42 -36.47 -7.64
N TYR A 702 4.81 -37.52 -8.35
CA TYR A 702 4.53 -38.89 -7.97
C TYR A 702 5.43 -39.36 -6.82
N ASP A 703 6.72 -39.02 -6.86
CA ASP A 703 7.67 -39.36 -5.79
C ASP A 703 7.31 -38.66 -4.46
N ILE A 704 6.88 -37.38 -4.52
CA ILE A 704 6.41 -36.64 -3.35
C ILE A 704 5.09 -37.19 -2.84
N SER A 705 4.15 -37.57 -3.71
CA SER A 705 2.89 -38.19 -3.29
C SER A 705 3.10 -39.48 -2.49
N GLU A 706 4.12 -40.26 -2.85
CA GLU A 706 4.49 -41.48 -2.14
C GLU A 706 5.15 -41.17 -0.79
N ARG A 707 6.11 -40.24 -0.78
CA ARG A 707 6.92 -39.93 0.41
C ARG A 707 6.17 -39.13 1.47
N PHE A 708 5.42 -38.11 1.06
CA PHE A 708 4.74 -37.16 1.95
C PHE A 708 3.22 -37.33 1.98
N GLY A 709 2.66 -38.18 1.12
CA GLY A 709 1.27 -38.63 1.21
C GLY A 709 1.14 -39.86 2.12
N ASN A 710 0.16 -40.71 1.81
CA ASN A 710 -0.17 -41.90 2.62
C ASN A 710 0.67 -43.14 2.24
N GLY A 711 1.94 -42.96 1.87
CA GLY A 711 2.83 -44.06 1.46
C GLY A 711 2.43 -44.71 0.12
N ARG A 712 1.63 -44.03 -0.71
CA ARG A 712 1.15 -44.56 -2.00
C ARG A 712 1.45 -43.57 -3.12
N ARG A 713 2.17 -44.04 -4.13
CA ARG A 713 2.39 -43.30 -5.36
C ARG A 713 1.07 -43.10 -6.11
N LEU A 714 0.71 -41.84 -6.38
CA LEU A 714 -0.50 -41.50 -7.14
C LEU A 714 -0.33 -41.81 -8.64
N SER A 715 -1.45 -41.89 -9.34
CA SER A 715 -1.53 -41.89 -10.80
C SER A 715 -2.05 -40.54 -11.33
N TYR A 716 -1.81 -40.23 -12.61
CA TYR A 716 -2.31 -38.99 -13.24
C TYR A 716 -3.82 -38.77 -13.02
N GLY A 717 -4.60 -39.85 -13.00
CA GLY A 717 -6.05 -39.78 -12.79
C GLY A 717 -6.45 -39.20 -11.43
N GLN A 718 -5.60 -39.35 -10.41
CA GLN A 718 -5.84 -38.97 -9.02
C GLN A 718 -5.35 -37.57 -8.66
N LEU A 719 -4.53 -36.94 -9.51
CA LEU A 719 -4.09 -35.56 -9.30
C LEU A 719 -5.26 -34.58 -9.41
N THR A 720 -5.22 -33.51 -8.61
CA THR A 720 -6.14 -32.37 -8.76
C THR A 720 -5.93 -31.71 -10.13
N LYS A 721 -7.02 -31.42 -10.85
CA LYS A 721 -7.02 -30.77 -12.18
C LYS A 721 -7.71 -29.41 -12.20
N PHE A 722 -8.14 -28.96 -11.02
CA PHE A 722 -8.80 -27.67 -10.84
C PHE A 722 -7.73 -26.59 -10.62
N PRO A 723 -7.88 -25.37 -11.14
CA PRO A 723 -6.93 -24.28 -10.91
C PRO A 723 -6.71 -24.06 -9.40
N HIS A 724 -5.48 -23.79 -8.98
CA HIS A 724 -5.12 -23.62 -7.56
C HIS A 724 -5.48 -22.23 -7.01
N PRO A 725 -5.56 -22.02 -5.68
CA PRO A 725 -5.87 -20.70 -5.10
C PRO A 725 -4.71 -19.69 -5.11
N PHE A 726 -3.50 -20.10 -5.48
CA PHE A 726 -2.34 -19.20 -5.55
C PHE A 726 -2.49 -18.15 -6.66
N GLU A 727 -2.32 -16.88 -6.30
CA GLU A 727 -2.40 -15.69 -7.15
C GLU A 727 -1.03 -15.07 -7.42
#